data_AF-A0A318ZFR0-F1
#
_entry.id   AF-A0A318ZFR0-F1
#
_cell.length_a   1.000
_cell.length_b   1.000
_cell.length_c   1.000
_cell.angle_alpha   90.00
_cell.angle_beta   90.00
_cell.angle_gamma   90.00
#
_symmetry.space_group_name_H-M   'P 1'
#
loop_
_entity.id
_entity.type
_entity.pdbx_description
1 polymer ?
#
loop_
_entity_poly.entity_id
_entity_poly.type
_entity_poly.pdbx_seq_one_letter_code
_entity_poly.pdbx_strand_id
1 'polypeptide(L)'
;MAAQASEKLQKLDLNGQSGDAKVDAPAAGQAGTGDAEDDSDDDEVEDNAGVEGAANGAAKKKKKRKSKKKKKGGPKVQSSPPRVPISTLFPNSQFPEGEIVEYQNENSYRTTNEEKRYLDRMNNDFLQEYRQGAEVHRQVRQYAQKNIKPGQTLTEIAEGIEDAVRALTGHQGLEEGDNLKGGMGFPCGLSINHCAAHYTPNAGNKMVLQQGDVMKVDFGAHINGRIVDSAFTVAFDPVYDPLLAAVKDATNTGIREAGIDVRMSDIGAAIQEVMESYECEINGTVHPVKCIRNLNGHNIDQHIIHGGKSVPIVKGGDQTKMEEGEVFAIETFGSTGKGYVHEDMETSHYALVPNATPVPLRLSSAKNLLNVINKNFGTLPFCRRYLDRLGQDKYLLGLNNLVQSGIVQDYPPLCDIKGSYTAQYEHTIVLRPTVKEVCTPTSLGEHATYLLNLALIRFSEQDFPFIPPSIVALFSMSSSVIEAAAAAGTSPHLRVSAIKSQDAQNITQGDQLSARIAPPEKSAVEDHFFWTYTEEPHRSRRLAIIKAHPEVTKLCGPEPLTKYVVLGVVFLQILCAYLLRNTSMLSWKFLATAYVIGATSNQNLFLAIHEISHNLAFRSAMANRLLAIFANLPIGLPYSAAFRPYHLTHHKSLGVSGLDTDLPTAVEAFFLDSLLGKAFFCTFQIFFYAVRPMFIYSPPFTHIHLLNLAVQLSFDYSLIQFCGGSIQPVLYLLMSSFLAGSLHPCAGHFIAEHYFFSQVSHGTESLQELKNSKEDPAKLVPHPLDSLPPPETYSYYGPLNFFTYNVGLHNEHHDFPAIPWTRLHELHRIAKEFYEPLPCHHSWVWVIWTFILDKNVGMWCRVKRAQGGRLVGGGGNGRGGEGISASSSAGPQEPENGWKESEIQN
;
A
#
# COMPACT_ATOMS: atom_id res chain seq x y z
N MET A 1 -37.68 31.79 -8.96
CA MET A 1 -37.24 32.58 -10.13
C MET A 1 -36.36 31.69 -10.97
N ALA A 2 -36.99 30.87 -11.80
CA ALA A 2 -36.36 30.00 -12.78
C ALA A 2 -36.62 30.58 -14.17
N ALA A 3 -35.70 30.27 -15.10
CA ALA A 3 -35.72 30.51 -16.54
C ALA A 3 -35.15 31.84 -17.07
N GLN A 4 -34.39 31.70 -18.16
CA GLN A 4 -33.75 32.67 -19.07
C GLN A 4 -32.35 33.16 -18.66
N ALA A 5 -31.29 33.06 -19.45
CA ALA A 5 -30.97 32.45 -20.75
C ALA A 5 -29.42 32.64 -20.85
N SER A 6 -28.55 31.65 -21.07
CA SER A 6 -28.32 30.86 -22.28
C SER A 6 -28.52 31.63 -23.59
N GLU A 7 -27.67 32.63 -23.85
CA GLU A 7 -27.38 33.12 -25.21
C GLU A 7 -26.12 34.00 -25.19
N LYS A 8 -24.94 33.41 -25.46
CA LYS A 8 -23.74 34.07 -26.03
C LYS A 8 -22.57 33.08 -26.19
N LEU A 9 -22.87 31.91 -26.74
CA LEU A 9 -21.89 30.93 -27.21
C LEU A 9 -22.17 30.69 -28.69
N GLN A 10 -21.61 31.56 -29.54
CA GLN A 10 -21.30 31.35 -30.97
C GLN A 10 -20.78 32.67 -31.58
N LYS A 11 -19.73 32.56 -32.42
CA LYS A 11 -18.94 33.62 -33.12
C LYS A 11 -17.75 34.10 -32.28
N LEU A 12 -16.47 34.05 -32.68
CA LEU A 12 -15.73 33.79 -33.93
C LEU A 12 -14.37 33.15 -33.52
N ASP A 13 -13.88 32.08 -34.13
CA ASP A 13 -13.11 31.95 -35.39
C ASP A 13 -11.62 32.40 -35.34
N LEU A 14 -10.79 31.59 -35.99
CA LEU A 14 -9.33 31.42 -35.90
C LEU A 14 -8.52 32.33 -36.86
N ASN A 15 -7.26 32.64 -36.46
CA ASN A 15 -6.02 32.86 -37.26
C ASN A 15 -5.26 34.20 -37.04
N GLY A 16 -3.91 34.07 -36.97
CA GLY A 16 -2.91 35.11 -37.26
C GLY A 16 -1.97 35.46 -36.08
N GLN A 17 -0.85 34.77 -35.89
CA GLN A 17 0.53 35.08 -36.37
C GLN A 17 1.32 36.21 -35.66
N SER A 18 2.42 35.77 -35.02
CA SER A 18 3.79 36.35 -34.92
C SER A 18 4.06 37.77 -34.37
N GLY A 19 5.04 37.88 -33.46
CA GLY A 19 5.86 39.09 -33.30
C GLY A 19 6.57 39.25 -31.93
N ASP A 20 7.91 39.14 -31.96
CA ASP A 20 8.88 39.40 -30.88
C ASP A 20 8.82 40.81 -30.25
N ALA A 21 9.25 40.96 -28.98
CA ALA A 21 10.45 41.74 -28.58
C ALA A 21 10.53 42.16 -27.08
N LYS A 22 11.66 41.77 -26.47
CA LYS A 22 12.57 42.43 -25.49
C LYS A 22 12.09 43.51 -24.49
N VAL A 23 12.29 43.17 -23.20
CA VAL A 23 13.12 43.81 -22.13
C VAL A 23 13.44 45.32 -22.23
N ASP A 24 13.10 46.07 -21.17
CA ASP A 24 14.02 46.97 -20.43
C ASP A 24 13.45 47.40 -19.05
N ALA A 25 14.33 47.48 -18.04
CA ALA A 25 14.11 47.98 -16.67
C ALA A 25 14.59 49.46 -16.57
N PRO A 26 14.93 50.08 -15.41
CA PRO A 26 14.56 49.99 -13.98
C PRO A 26 14.32 51.40 -13.31
N ALA A 27 14.04 51.44 -11.98
CA ALA A 27 14.54 52.44 -10.97
C ALA A 27 13.74 52.32 -9.63
N ALA A 28 14.35 51.95 -8.48
CA ALA A 28 14.98 52.78 -7.42
C ALA A 28 14.00 53.69 -6.64
N GLY A 29 13.94 53.82 -5.31
CA GLY A 29 14.65 53.27 -4.14
C GLY A 29 14.38 54.14 -2.87
N GLN A 30 14.51 53.53 -1.67
CA GLN A 30 14.76 54.12 -0.31
C GLN A 30 13.66 54.93 0.42
N ALA A 31 13.51 54.96 1.77
CA ALA A 31 14.19 54.44 2.99
C ALA A 31 13.16 54.47 4.18
N GLY A 32 13.22 53.60 5.22
CA GLY A 32 13.91 53.78 6.55
C GLY A 32 13.02 54.54 7.58
N THR A 33 12.80 54.21 8.86
CA THR A 33 13.58 53.62 10.00
C THR A 33 12.63 53.32 11.20
N GLY A 34 12.86 52.27 12.02
CA GLY A 34 13.26 52.34 13.46
C GLY A 34 12.05 52.22 14.43
N ASP A 35 12.02 51.58 15.61
CA ASP A 35 13.00 50.95 16.51
C ASP A 35 12.27 49.96 17.45
N ALA A 36 13.04 49.15 18.18
CA ALA A 36 12.64 48.15 19.18
C ALA A 36 13.09 48.55 20.59
N GLU A 37 12.41 48.04 21.63
CA GLU A 37 12.94 47.89 22.99
C GLU A 37 12.57 46.50 23.55
N ASP A 38 13.45 46.01 24.43
CA ASP A 38 13.62 44.67 24.98
C ASP A 38 13.56 44.75 26.51
N ASP A 39 13.19 43.68 27.22
CA ASP A 39 13.40 43.57 28.68
C ASP A 39 13.50 42.11 29.17
N SER A 40 14.69 41.77 29.72
CA SER A 40 15.08 40.99 30.94
C SER A 40 14.24 39.78 31.47
N ASP A 41 14.72 38.76 32.20
CA ASP A 41 15.92 38.40 33.02
C ASP A 41 15.93 36.83 33.18
N ASP A 42 17.06 36.10 33.09
CA ASP A 42 18.02 35.60 34.13
C ASP A 42 17.56 34.43 35.04
N ASP A 43 18.36 33.34 35.08
CA ASP A 43 18.97 32.74 36.29
C ASP A 43 19.78 31.43 36.05
N GLU A 44 20.84 31.29 36.85
CA GLU A 44 22.00 30.37 36.77
C GLU A 44 21.81 28.95 37.36
N VAL A 45 22.84 28.09 37.25
CA VAL A 45 23.59 27.46 38.39
C VAL A 45 24.46 26.25 37.93
N GLU A 46 25.79 26.41 38.13
CA GLU A 46 26.86 25.50 38.66
C GLU A 46 26.97 24.00 38.29
N ASP A 47 28.12 23.30 38.35
CA ASP A 47 29.58 23.58 38.31
C ASP A 47 30.34 22.22 38.40
N ASN A 48 31.67 22.26 38.23
CA ASN A 48 32.74 21.30 38.61
C ASN A 48 33.08 20.06 37.73
N ALA A 49 34.35 19.61 37.56
CA ALA A 49 35.72 20.14 37.68
C ALA A 49 36.73 18.97 37.43
N GLY A 50 37.99 19.27 37.05
CA GLY A 50 39.19 18.41 37.24
C GLY A 50 39.92 17.92 35.96
N VAL A 51 40.95 18.57 35.37
CA VAL A 51 42.39 18.77 35.75
C VAL A 51 43.27 17.54 35.35
N GLU A 52 44.44 17.55 34.67
CA GLU A 52 45.58 18.49 34.49
C GLU A 52 46.53 18.07 33.31
N GLY A 53 47.42 18.96 32.82
CA GLY A 53 48.60 18.62 31.99
C GLY A 53 49.25 19.75 31.15
N ALA A 54 50.32 20.35 31.68
CA ALA A 54 51.20 21.49 31.26
C ALA A 54 51.85 21.46 29.84
N ALA A 55 52.54 22.47 29.28
CA ALA A 55 52.69 23.94 29.37
C ALA A 55 53.67 24.40 28.25
N ASN A 56 53.43 25.55 27.57
CA ASN A 56 54.39 26.68 27.37
C ASN A 56 53.97 27.74 26.32
N GLY A 57 53.76 28.97 26.82
CA GLY A 57 54.05 30.33 26.32
C GLY A 57 53.96 30.75 24.84
N ALA A 58 53.01 31.65 24.51
CA ALA A 58 53.28 33.04 24.04
C ALA A 58 51.98 33.79 23.59
N ALA A 59 51.79 35.00 24.15
CA ALA A 59 51.02 36.18 23.70
C ALA A 59 49.67 36.04 22.96
N LYS A 60 48.56 36.33 23.66
CA LYS A 60 47.18 36.50 23.13
C LYS A 60 46.90 37.94 22.67
N LYS A 61 46.57 38.14 21.38
CA LYS A 61 45.70 39.23 20.88
C LYS A 61 44.41 38.60 20.35
N LYS A 62 43.27 38.87 21.00
CA LYS A 62 41.92 38.34 20.67
C LYS A 62 41.49 38.78 19.26
N LYS A 63 41.60 37.90 18.27
CA LYS A 63 40.80 37.93 17.03
C LYS A 63 39.51 37.14 17.30
N LYS A 64 38.37 37.84 17.40
CA LYS A 64 37.03 37.22 17.48
C LYS A 64 36.85 36.29 16.27
N ARG A 65 36.68 34.98 16.52
CA ARG A 65 36.20 33.99 15.53
C ARG A 65 34.81 34.44 15.08
N LYS A 66 34.66 34.74 13.79
CA LYS A 66 33.35 34.87 13.13
C LYS A 66 32.58 33.57 13.37
N SER A 67 31.37 33.67 13.92
CA SER A 67 30.42 32.57 13.88
C SER A 67 30.15 32.24 12.41
N LYS A 68 30.39 30.98 12.03
CA LYS A 68 30.00 30.49 10.71
C LYS A 68 28.47 30.58 10.65
N LYS A 69 27.96 31.50 9.82
CA LYS A 69 26.58 31.47 9.31
C LYS A 69 26.24 30.02 8.95
N LYS A 70 25.19 29.47 9.56
CA LYS A 70 24.57 28.21 9.15
C LYS A 70 24.09 28.44 7.71
N LYS A 71 24.86 27.96 6.72
CA LYS A 71 24.42 27.94 5.33
C LYS A 71 23.15 27.08 5.30
N LYS A 72 22.05 27.60 4.74
CA LYS A 72 20.96 26.76 4.22
C LYS A 72 21.63 25.73 3.30
N GLY A 73 21.59 24.46 3.66
CA GLY A 73 22.19 23.39 2.88
C GLY A 73 21.52 23.36 1.52
N GLY A 74 22.31 23.36 0.44
CA GLY A 74 21.81 23.08 -0.90
C GLY A 74 21.22 21.66 -0.98
N PRO A 75 20.66 21.27 -2.14
CA PRO A 75 20.20 19.90 -2.36
C PRO A 75 21.29 18.91 -1.96
N LYS A 76 20.94 17.91 -1.13
CA LYS A 76 21.87 16.85 -0.74
C LYS A 76 22.12 15.99 -1.99
N VAL A 77 23.40 15.80 -2.34
CA VAL A 77 23.82 15.00 -3.50
C VAL A 77 24.29 13.64 -2.99
N GLN A 78 24.12 12.59 -3.79
CA GLN A 78 24.65 11.27 -3.49
C GLN A 78 26.19 11.28 -3.40
N SER A 79 26.77 10.39 -2.58
CA SER A 79 28.23 10.20 -2.46
C SER A 79 28.78 9.17 -3.46
N SER A 80 30.10 9.06 -3.56
CA SER A 80 30.79 7.99 -4.31
C SER A 80 31.88 7.37 -3.42
N PRO A 81 31.74 6.11 -2.95
CA PRO A 81 30.63 5.18 -3.20
C PRO A 81 29.28 5.70 -2.65
N PRO A 82 28.14 5.26 -3.21
CA PRO A 82 26.82 5.70 -2.77
C PRO A 82 26.55 5.20 -1.35
N ARG A 83 26.29 6.16 -0.43
CA ARG A 83 26.11 5.92 1.01
C ARG A 83 25.04 6.81 1.64
N VAL A 84 24.46 7.75 0.90
CA VAL A 84 23.38 8.61 1.39
C VAL A 84 22.04 7.88 1.17
N PRO A 85 21.21 7.67 2.21
CA PRO A 85 19.90 7.04 2.07
C PRO A 85 19.01 7.79 1.08
N ILE A 86 18.27 7.06 0.24
CA ILE A 86 17.37 7.63 -0.77
C ILE A 86 16.28 8.49 -0.11
N SER A 87 15.74 8.07 1.03
CA SER A 87 14.78 8.87 1.83
C SER A 87 15.33 10.23 2.27
N THR A 88 16.65 10.39 2.38
CA THR A 88 17.30 11.66 2.70
C THR A 88 17.45 12.56 1.48
N LEU A 89 17.57 11.99 0.29
CA LEU A 89 17.61 12.72 -0.98
C LEU A 89 16.20 13.21 -1.39
N PHE A 90 15.16 12.45 -1.01
CA PHE A 90 13.75 12.74 -1.31
C PHE A 90 12.93 12.90 -0.01
N PRO A 91 13.07 14.02 0.72
CA PRO A 91 12.48 14.20 2.06
C PRO A 91 10.94 14.28 2.08
N ASN A 92 10.30 14.46 0.93
CA ASN A 92 8.85 14.44 0.76
C ASN A 92 8.29 13.03 0.50
N SER A 93 9.13 12.00 0.51
CA SER A 93 8.76 10.61 0.16
C SER A 93 8.10 10.48 -1.22
N GLN A 94 8.54 11.33 -2.16
CA GLN A 94 8.17 11.25 -3.57
C GLN A 94 9.41 10.84 -4.35
N PHE A 95 9.44 9.60 -4.79
CA PHE A 95 10.57 9.00 -5.50
C PHE A 95 10.35 9.04 -7.02
N PRO A 96 11.42 9.05 -7.84
CA PRO A 96 11.28 9.15 -9.29
C PRO A 96 10.51 7.96 -9.87
N GLU A 97 9.55 8.26 -10.74
CA GLU A 97 8.81 7.25 -11.50
C GLU A 97 9.75 6.47 -12.43
N GLY A 98 9.37 5.23 -12.71
CA GLY A 98 9.95 4.45 -13.81
C GLY A 98 9.54 4.98 -15.18
N GLU A 99 9.79 4.18 -16.22
CA GLU A 99 9.27 4.47 -17.56
C GLU A 99 7.79 4.10 -17.60
N ILE A 100 6.95 5.08 -17.97
CA ILE A 100 5.50 4.91 -18.08
C ILE A 100 5.14 4.54 -19.51
N VAL A 101 4.52 3.38 -19.67
CA VAL A 101 4.10 2.83 -20.97
C VAL A 101 2.58 2.64 -20.96
N GLU A 102 1.90 3.29 -21.90
CA GLU A 102 0.45 3.11 -22.06
C GLU A 102 0.12 1.71 -22.58
N TYR A 103 -0.99 1.13 -22.09
CA TYR A 103 -1.51 -0.10 -22.69
C TYR A 103 -2.08 0.16 -24.07
N GLN A 104 -1.97 -0.84 -24.96
CA GLN A 104 -2.45 -0.74 -26.33
C GLN A 104 -3.78 -1.50 -26.53
N ASN A 105 -4.36 -1.38 -27.71
CA ASN A 105 -5.53 -2.15 -28.17
C ASN A 105 -6.75 -2.01 -27.25
N GLU A 106 -7.40 -3.12 -26.90
CA GLU A 106 -8.59 -3.18 -26.03
C GLU A 106 -8.35 -2.62 -24.62
N ASN A 107 -7.09 -2.43 -24.23
CA ASN A 107 -6.70 -1.85 -22.94
C ASN A 107 -6.31 -0.36 -23.01
N SER A 108 -6.34 0.27 -24.19
CA SER A 108 -6.02 1.71 -24.36
C SER A 108 -6.99 2.66 -23.64
N TYR A 109 -8.22 2.21 -23.34
CA TYR A 109 -9.19 3.02 -22.60
C TYR A 109 -8.72 3.34 -21.17
N ARG A 110 -7.82 2.52 -20.60
CA ARG A 110 -7.37 2.58 -19.20
C ARG A 110 -6.72 3.91 -18.82
N THR A 111 -6.00 4.56 -19.74
CA THR A 111 -5.33 5.85 -19.47
C THR A 111 -6.34 6.97 -19.19
N THR A 112 -7.49 6.95 -19.85
CA THR A 112 -8.51 8.01 -19.75
C THR A 112 -9.71 7.63 -18.87
N ASN A 113 -9.85 6.35 -18.56
CA ASN A 113 -10.94 5.85 -17.74
C ASN A 113 -10.77 6.31 -16.29
N GLU A 114 -11.78 7.03 -15.77
CA GLU A 114 -11.73 7.61 -14.43
C GLU A 114 -11.64 6.57 -13.31
N GLU A 115 -12.20 5.37 -13.49
CA GLU A 115 -11.99 4.24 -12.57
C GLU A 115 -10.53 3.89 -12.48
N LYS A 116 -9.90 3.61 -13.63
CA LYS A 116 -8.52 3.14 -13.65
C LYS A 116 -7.59 4.21 -13.09
N ARG A 117 -7.83 5.49 -13.43
CA ARG A 117 -7.12 6.63 -12.82
C ARG A 117 -7.33 6.74 -11.32
N TYR A 118 -8.52 6.41 -10.83
CA TYR A 118 -8.87 6.35 -9.41
C TYR A 118 -8.10 5.21 -8.71
N LEU A 119 -8.11 3.99 -9.26
CA LEU A 119 -7.43 2.81 -8.69
C LEU A 119 -5.92 3.03 -8.58
N ASP A 120 -5.37 3.71 -9.57
CA ASP A 120 -3.96 4.01 -9.68
C ASP A 120 -3.50 5.06 -8.65
N ARG A 121 -4.33 6.07 -8.35
CA ARG A 121 -4.05 7.08 -7.30
C ARG A 121 -4.08 6.48 -5.89
N MET A 122 -4.94 5.50 -5.65
CA MET A 122 -5.03 4.83 -4.34
C MET A 122 -3.77 4.07 -3.94
N ASN A 123 -3.04 3.54 -4.92
CA ASN A 123 -1.86 2.72 -4.71
C ASN A 123 -0.59 3.56 -4.45
N ASN A 124 -0.72 4.81 -3.99
CA ASN A 124 0.43 5.71 -3.89
C ASN A 124 1.54 5.16 -2.99
N ASP A 125 1.21 4.70 -1.77
CA ASP A 125 2.20 4.15 -0.84
C ASP A 125 2.91 2.91 -1.43
N PHE A 126 2.13 2.01 -2.05
CA PHE A 126 2.65 0.84 -2.77
C PHE A 126 3.63 1.24 -3.90
N LEU A 127 3.29 2.25 -4.70
CA LEU A 127 4.16 2.73 -5.79
C LEU A 127 5.40 3.44 -5.26
N GLN A 128 5.29 4.23 -4.19
CA GLN A 128 6.44 4.93 -3.61
C GLN A 128 7.45 3.94 -3.02
N GLU A 129 7.00 2.85 -2.38
CA GLU A 129 7.89 1.79 -1.90
C GLU A 129 8.68 1.13 -3.04
N TYR A 130 8.01 0.76 -4.15
CA TYR A 130 8.67 0.24 -5.35
C TYR A 130 9.61 1.27 -5.99
N ARG A 131 9.19 2.53 -6.11
CA ARG A 131 10.02 3.60 -6.69
C ARG A 131 11.24 3.91 -5.83
N GLN A 132 11.12 3.85 -4.50
CA GLN A 132 12.25 3.96 -3.59
C GLN A 132 13.23 2.80 -3.82
N GLY A 133 12.74 1.55 -3.81
CA GLY A 133 13.56 0.37 -4.11
C GLY A 133 14.23 0.45 -5.48
N ALA A 134 13.51 0.95 -6.48
CA ALA A 134 14.01 1.10 -7.84
C ALA A 134 15.08 2.19 -7.96
N GLU A 135 14.92 3.30 -7.23
CA GLU A 135 15.95 4.34 -7.17
C GLU A 135 17.21 3.87 -6.44
N VAL A 136 17.06 3.06 -5.38
CA VAL A 136 18.20 2.35 -4.78
C VAL A 136 18.90 1.51 -5.85
N HIS A 137 18.14 0.66 -6.55
CA HIS A 137 18.68 -0.23 -7.58
C HIS A 137 19.41 0.55 -8.68
N ARG A 138 18.79 1.59 -9.26
CA ARG A 138 19.39 2.42 -10.33
C ARG A 138 20.73 3.02 -9.90
N GLN A 139 20.80 3.64 -8.71
CA GLN A 139 22.05 4.24 -8.23
C GLN A 139 23.14 3.20 -7.94
N VAL A 140 22.76 2.04 -7.38
CA VAL A 140 23.70 0.95 -7.11
C VAL A 140 24.17 0.29 -8.41
N ARG A 141 23.28 0.06 -9.38
CA ARG A 141 23.60 -0.44 -10.73
C ARG A 141 24.58 0.50 -11.43
N GLN A 142 24.34 1.80 -11.41
CA GLN A 142 25.24 2.79 -11.99
C GLN A 142 26.63 2.75 -11.33
N TYR A 143 26.68 2.62 -10.00
CA TYR A 143 27.91 2.42 -9.26
C TYR A 143 28.62 1.11 -9.67
N ALA A 144 27.89 -0.01 -9.75
CA ALA A 144 28.43 -1.31 -10.13
C ALA A 144 29.02 -1.27 -11.56
N GLN A 145 28.27 -0.78 -12.55
CA GLN A 145 28.73 -0.65 -13.94
C GLN A 145 30.01 0.18 -14.07
N LYS A 146 30.16 1.23 -13.24
CA LYS A 146 31.36 2.06 -13.25
C LYS A 146 32.56 1.35 -12.61
N ASN A 147 32.35 0.63 -11.51
CA ASN A 147 33.42 0.15 -10.64
C ASN A 147 33.83 -1.31 -10.87
N ILE A 148 32.97 -2.16 -11.44
CA ILE A 148 33.31 -3.54 -11.75
C ILE A 148 34.40 -3.58 -12.83
N LYS A 149 35.49 -4.29 -12.56
CA LYS A 149 36.65 -4.45 -13.44
C LYS A 149 37.27 -5.84 -13.27
N PRO A 150 37.92 -6.40 -14.31
CA PRO A 150 38.72 -7.60 -14.17
C PRO A 150 39.80 -7.44 -13.10
N GLY A 151 40.15 -8.52 -12.42
CA GLY A 151 41.10 -8.54 -11.31
C GLY A 151 40.46 -8.38 -9.92
N GLN A 152 39.19 -7.97 -9.83
CA GLN A 152 38.45 -7.99 -8.57
C GLN A 152 37.98 -9.41 -8.23
N THR A 153 37.99 -9.75 -6.95
CA THR A 153 37.31 -10.96 -6.49
C THR A 153 35.80 -10.78 -6.56
N LEU A 154 35.07 -11.87 -6.78
CA LEU A 154 33.61 -11.80 -6.79
C LEU A 154 33.05 -11.41 -5.42
N THR A 155 33.77 -11.73 -4.34
CA THR A 155 33.40 -11.31 -2.98
C THR A 155 33.44 -9.79 -2.84
N GLU A 156 34.51 -9.13 -3.31
CA GLU A 156 34.62 -7.67 -3.29
C GLU A 156 33.51 -6.99 -4.09
N ILE A 157 33.14 -7.57 -5.24
CA ILE A 157 32.06 -7.06 -6.08
C ILE A 157 30.71 -7.19 -5.35
N ALA A 158 30.42 -8.38 -4.80
CA ALA A 158 29.16 -8.64 -4.09
C ALA A 158 29.02 -7.73 -2.87
N GLU A 159 30.04 -7.65 -2.02
CA GLU A 159 30.01 -6.81 -0.82
C GLU A 159 29.89 -5.32 -1.17
N GLY A 160 30.57 -4.85 -2.23
CA GLY A 160 30.46 -3.48 -2.70
C GLY A 160 29.05 -3.07 -3.11
N ILE A 161 28.34 -3.95 -3.82
CA ILE A 161 26.93 -3.77 -4.24
C ILE A 161 26.01 -3.83 -3.02
N GLU A 162 26.15 -4.87 -2.20
CA GLU A 162 25.27 -5.10 -1.06
C GLU A 162 25.38 -4.00 0.00
N ASP A 163 26.59 -3.50 0.28
CA ASP A 163 26.79 -2.39 1.19
C ASP A 163 26.20 -1.09 0.65
N ALA A 164 26.22 -0.91 -0.67
CA ALA A 164 25.56 0.23 -1.29
C ALA A 164 24.03 0.14 -1.15
N VAL A 165 23.41 -1.02 -1.39
CA VAL A 165 21.97 -1.23 -1.17
C VAL A 165 21.58 -0.98 0.28
N ARG A 166 22.28 -1.59 1.24
CA ARG A 166 22.03 -1.41 2.68
C ARG A 166 22.16 0.05 3.11
N ALA A 167 23.15 0.77 2.57
CA ALA A 167 23.32 2.20 2.88
C ALA A 167 22.20 3.06 2.27
N LEU A 168 21.79 2.79 1.03
CA LEU A 168 20.81 3.59 0.31
C LEU A 168 19.36 3.33 0.77
N THR A 169 19.05 2.11 1.21
CA THR A 169 17.79 1.81 1.90
C THR A 169 17.75 2.39 3.31
N GLY A 170 18.91 2.58 3.94
CA GLY A 170 19.02 3.00 5.35
C GLY A 170 18.90 1.84 6.34
N HIS A 171 18.89 0.60 5.85
CA HIS A 171 18.71 -0.62 6.63
C HIS A 171 19.95 -1.51 6.49
N GLN A 172 20.68 -1.66 7.61
CA GLN A 172 21.92 -2.42 7.64
C GLN A 172 21.68 -3.91 7.82
N GLY A 173 20.49 -4.31 8.25
CA GLY A 173 20.11 -5.71 8.45
C GLY A 173 20.93 -6.43 9.53
N LEU A 174 21.41 -5.68 10.53
CA LEU A 174 22.17 -6.22 11.67
C LEU A 174 21.31 -6.35 12.94
N GLU A 175 20.26 -5.54 13.05
CA GLU A 175 19.29 -5.64 14.14
C GLU A 175 18.15 -6.59 13.74
N GLU A 176 17.64 -7.35 14.70
CA GLU A 176 16.52 -8.27 14.47
C GLU A 176 15.33 -7.51 13.84
N GLY A 177 14.84 -8.00 12.70
CA GLY A 177 13.73 -7.41 11.96
C GLY A 177 14.06 -6.17 11.12
N ASP A 178 15.29 -5.64 11.16
CA ASP A 178 15.66 -4.47 10.34
C ASP A 178 15.60 -4.79 8.85
N ASN A 179 16.16 -5.94 8.46
CA ASN A 179 16.17 -6.39 7.07
C ASN A 179 14.77 -6.75 6.53
N LEU A 180 13.73 -6.83 7.37
CA LEU A 180 12.35 -6.97 6.91
C LEU A 180 11.72 -5.63 6.51
N LYS A 181 12.24 -4.51 7.04
CA LYS A 181 11.76 -3.15 6.72
C LYS A 181 12.36 -2.63 5.42
N GLY A 182 13.59 -3.00 5.11
CA GLY A 182 14.25 -2.68 3.86
C GLY A 182 15.65 -3.27 3.80
N GLY A 183 16.23 -3.33 2.61
CA GLY A 183 17.56 -3.92 2.42
C GLY A 183 17.68 -4.70 1.12
N MET A 184 18.48 -5.78 1.16
CA MET A 184 18.66 -6.69 0.03
C MET A 184 17.38 -7.50 -0.19
N GLY A 185 16.81 -7.42 -1.39
CA GLY A 185 15.62 -8.22 -1.76
C GLY A 185 15.94 -9.71 -1.87
N PHE A 186 17.15 -10.01 -2.35
CA PHE A 186 17.76 -11.33 -2.43
C PHE A 186 19.29 -11.15 -2.60
N PRO A 187 20.11 -12.21 -2.46
CA PRO A 187 21.56 -12.09 -2.55
C PRO A 187 22.07 -11.65 -3.92
N CYS A 188 23.19 -10.91 -3.96
CA CYS A 188 23.79 -10.45 -5.21
C CYS A 188 24.35 -11.64 -6.02
N GLY A 189 23.62 -12.05 -7.06
CA GLY A 189 24.03 -12.99 -8.08
C GLY A 189 25.15 -12.42 -8.95
N LEU A 190 26.22 -13.21 -9.10
CA LEU A 190 27.43 -12.90 -9.89
C LEU A 190 27.82 -14.11 -10.76
N SER A 191 26.83 -14.72 -11.40
CA SER A 191 27.00 -15.93 -12.21
C SER A 191 27.89 -15.65 -13.43
N ILE A 192 28.89 -16.50 -13.69
CA ILE A 192 29.90 -16.28 -14.74
C ILE A 192 29.83 -17.36 -15.84
N ASN A 193 29.96 -16.91 -17.10
CA ASN A 193 30.05 -17.74 -18.29
C ASN A 193 28.84 -18.67 -18.44
N HIS A 194 29.04 -19.98 -18.50
CA HIS A 194 27.98 -20.99 -18.57
C HIS A 194 26.99 -20.99 -17.39
N CYS A 195 27.38 -20.49 -16.21
CA CYS A 195 26.47 -20.33 -15.07
C CYS A 195 25.53 -19.15 -15.34
N ALA A 196 24.23 -19.40 -15.48
CA ALA A 196 23.24 -18.39 -15.79
C ALA A 196 22.76 -17.61 -14.55
N ALA A 197 22.36 -18.31 -13.50
CA ALA A 197 21.70 -17.72 -12.33
C ALA A 197 22.15 -18.36 -11.00
N HIS A 198 21.76 -17.74 -9.88
CA HIS A 198 21.88 -18.26 -8.51
C HIS A 198 23.30 -18.55 -7.98
N TYR A 199 24.34 -18.01 -8.58
CA TYR A 199 25.69 -18.05 -8.00
C TYR A 199 26.02 -16.76 -7.26
N THR A 200 26.42 -16.87 -5.98
CA THR A 200 27.10 -15.80 -5.24
C THR A 200 28.24 -16.41 -4.43
N PRO A 201 29.39 -15.75 -4.22
CA PRO A 201 30.51 -16.35 -3.51
C PRO A 201 30.13 -16.71 -2.07
N ASN A 202 30.46 -17.92 -1.62
CA ASN A 202 30.49 -18.27 -0.20
C ASN A 202 31.80 -17.78 0.46
N ALA A 203 31.86 -17.79 1.79
CA ALA A 203 33.07 -17.45 2.52
C ALA A 203 34.29 -18.27 2.05
N GLY A 204 35.42 -17.60 1.81
CA GLY A 204 36.66 -18.22 1.33
C GLY A 204 36.75 -18.43 -0.17
N ASN A 205 35.73 -18.04 -0.95
CA ASN A 205 35.80 -18.03 -2.41
C ASN A 205 36.94 -17.10 -2.90
N LYS A 206 37.72 -17.58 -3.88
CA LYS A 206 38.87 -16.89 -4.47
C LYS A 206 38.70 -16.61 -5.97
N MET A 207 37.48 -16.73 -6.48
CA MET A 207 37.21 -16.48 -7.89
C MET A 207 37.43 -15.00 -8.19
N VAL A 208 38.20 -14.73 -9.23
CA VAL A 208 38.56 -13.39 -9.70
C VAL A 208 37.93 -13.21 -11.07
N LEU A 209 37.24 -12.08 -11.27
CA LEU A 209 36.66 -11.71 -12.55
C LEU A 209 37.75 -11.52 -13.60
N GLN A 210 37.64 -12.20 -14.74
CA GLN A 210 38.60 -12.14 -15.83
C GLN A 210 38.12 -11.25 -16.98
N GLN A 211 39.05 -10.85 -17.86
CA GLN A 211 38.74 -10.05 -19.06
C GLN A 211 37.74 -10.75 -19.99
N GLY A 212 37.87 -12.08 -20.15
CA GLY A 212 37.06 -12.88 -21.05
C GLY A 212 35.76 -13.42 -20.45
N ASP A 213 35.41 -13.01 -19.22
CA ASP A 213 34.21 -13.49 -18.53
C ASP A 213 32.95 -12.73 -18.97
N VAL A 214 31.83 -13.45 -19.02
CA VAL A 214 30.47 -12.91 -19.16
C VAL A 214 29.74 -13.09 -17.83
N MET A 215 29.65 -12.02 -17.05
CA MET A 215 29.09 -12.05 -15.70
C MET A 215 27.69 -11.44 -15.66
N LYS A 216 26.72 -12.15 -15.11
CA LYS A 216 25.40 -11.59 -14.78
C LYS A 216 25.47 -10.96 -13.40
N VAL A 217 25.10 -9.69 -13.29
CA VAL A 217 24.96 -8.97 -12.03
C VAL A 217 23.48 -8.83 -11.75
N ASP A 218 23.01 -9.60 -10.79
CA ASP A 218 21.61 -9.73 -10.45
C ASP A 218 21.43 -9.47 -8.95
N PHE A 219 20.68 -8.46 -8.58
CA PHE A 219 20.50 -8.12 -7.17
C PHE A 219 19.17 -7.41 -6.93
N GLY A 220 18.55 -7.73 -5.80
CA GLY A 220 17.30 -7.11 -5.38
C GLY A 220 17.49 -6.00 -4.36
N ALA A 221 16.64 -4.99 -4.42
CA ALA A 221 16.45 -4.02 -3.34
C ALA A 221 14.98 -4.00 -2.92
N HIS A 222 14.68 -3.90 -1.63
CA HIS A 222 13.29 -3.80 -1.18
C HIS A 222 13.06 -2.77 -0.09
N ILE A 223 11.82 -2.29 -0.03
CA ILE A 223 11.24 -1.50 1.07
C ILE A 223 9.94 -2.19 1.47
N ASN A 224 9.77 -2.53 2.75
CA ASN A 224 8.60 -3.23 3.31
C ASN A 224 8.16 -4.47 2.50
N GLY A 225 9.14 -5.26 2.04
CA GLY A 225 8.90 -6.43 1.19
C GLY A 225 8.49 -6.17 -0.26
N ARG A 226 8.46 -4.92 -0.74
CA ARG A 226 8.30 -4.59 -2.17
C ARG A 226 9.64 -4.77 -2.88
N ILE A 227 9.85 -5.95 -3.45
CA ILE A 227 11.15 -6.34 -4.02
C ILE A 227 11.26 -5.81 -5.44
N VAL A 228 12.28 -4.99 -5.70
CA VAL A 228 12.69 -4.64 -7.05
C VAL A 228 13.76 -5.62 -7.48
N ASP A 229 13.39 -6.45 -8.43
CA ASP A 229 14.22 -7.42 -9.13
C ASP A 229 14.68 -6.86 -10.48
N SER A 230 15.99 -6.83 -10.71
CA SER A 230 16.58 -6.31 -11.94
C SER A 230 18.05 -6.69 -12.05
N ALA A 231 18.42 -7.11 -13.25
CA ALA A 231 19.72 -7.66 -13.57
C ALA A 231 20.28 -7.08 -14.87
N PHE A 232 21.61 -7.14 -15.01
CA PHE A 232 22.31 -6.79 -16.23
C PHE A 232 23.56 -7.65 -16.40
N THR A 233 24.00 -7.81 -17.65
CA THR A 233 25.24 -8.53 -17.96
C THR A 233 26.41 -7.56 -18.12
N VAL A 234 27.57 -7.97 -17.58
CA VAL A 234 28.87 -7.33 -17.75
C VAL A 234 29.77 -8.26 -18.56
N ALA A 235 30.27 -7.75 -19.67
CA ALA A 235 31.35 -8.35 -20.44
C ALA A 235 32.33 -7.23 -20.85
N PHE A 236 33.63 -7.54 -20.88
CA PHE A 236 34.66 -6.56 -21.26
C PHE A 236 35.18 -6.80 -22.67
N ASP A 237 35.14 -8.04 -23.14
CA ASP A 237 35.47 -8.39 -24.51
C ASP A 237 34.27 -8.09 -25.44
N PRO A 238 34.42 -7.22 -26.45
CA PRO A 238 33.36 -6.89 -27.41
C PRO A 238 32.85 -8.09 -28.21
N VAL A 239 33.56 -9.22 -28.22
CA VAL A 239 33.10 -10.46 -28.88
C VAL A 239 31.72 -10.91 -28.37
N TYR A 240 31.36 -10.54 -27.13
CA TYR A 240 30.08 -10.87 -26.53
C TYR A 240 28.98 -9.81 -26.76
N ASP A 241 29.28 -8.65 -27.36
CA ASP A 241 28.31 -7.58 -27.60
C ASP A 241 27.05 -8.07 -28.35
N PRO A 242 27.14 -8.95 -29.37
CA PRO A 242 25.94 -9.50 -30.02
C PRO A 242 25.09 -10.39 -29.11
N LEU A 243 25.71 -11.18 -28.21
CA LEU A 243 24.99 -11.99 -27.23
C LEU A 243 24.24 -11.09 -26.23
N LEU A 244 24.89 -10.05 -25.72
CA LEU A 244 24.24 -9.09 -24.81
C LEU A 244 23.10 -8.33 -25.50
N ALA A 245 23.29 -7.93 -26.76
CA ALA A 245 22.27 -7.26 -27.55
C ALA A 245 21.04 -8.14 -27.77
N ALA A 246 21.23 -9.42 -28.11
CA ALA A 246 20.15 -10.38 -28.30
C ALA A 246 19.29 -10.54 -27.04
N VAL A 247 19.93 -10.74 -25.88
CA VAL A 247 19.22 -10.92 -24.60
C VAL A 247 18.52 -9.64 -24.18
N LYS A 248 19.18 -8.48 -24.35
CA LYS A 248 18.57 -7.20 -24.02
C LYS A 248 17.33 -6.91 -24.86
N ASP A 249 17.40 -7.16 -26.17
CA ASP A 249 16.27 -6.94 -27.07
C ASP A 249 15.12 -7.93 -26.80
N ALA A 250 15.45 -9.18 -26.49
CA ALA A 250 14.49 -10.17 -26.06
C ALA A 250 13.78 -9.77 -24.74
N THR A 251 14.52 -9.29 -23.74
CA THR A 251 13.93 -8.75 -22.49
C THR A 251 13.05 -7.53 -22.77
N ASN A 252 13.51 -6.57 -23.58
CA ASN A 252 12.72 -5.41 -23.95
C ASN A 252 11.45 -5.79 -24.73
N THR A 253 11.52 -6.83 -25.55
CA THR A 253 10.34 -7.41 -26.21
C THR A 253 9.40 -8.04 -25.19
N GLY A 254 9.90 -8.82 -24.23
CA GLY A 254 9.08 -9.32 -23.12
C GLY A 254 8.38 -8.19 -22.35
N ILE A 255 9.09 -7.12 -22.04
CA ILE A 255 8.54 -5.94 -21.36
C ILE A 255 7.48 -5.28 -22.23
N ARG A 256 7.73 -5.09 -23.53
CA ARG A 256 6.80 -4.48 -24.48
C ARG A 256 5.50 -5.28 -24.58
N GLU A 257 5.60 -6.60 -24.71
CA GLU A 257 4.46 -7.50 -24.85
C GLU A 257 3.72 -7.75 -23.53
N ALA A 258 4.37 -7.60 -22.38
CA ALA A 258 3.72 -7.73 -21.08
C ALA A 258 2.60 -6.69 -20.88
N GLY A 259 1.50 -7.11 -20.28
CA GLY A 259 0.40 -6.21 -19.96
C GLY A 259 -0.82 -6.94 -19.42
N ILE A 260 -1.76 -6.19 -18.86
CA ILE A 260 -2.99 -6.76 -18.32
C ILE A 260 -3.73 -7.54 -19.42
N ASP A 261 -4.26 -8.71 -19.06
CA ASP A 261 -4.95 -9.68 -19.92
C ASP A 261 -4.08 -10.42 -20.95
N VAL A 262 -2.77 -10.12 -21.01
CA VAL A 262 -1.83 -10.82 -21.89
C VAL A 262 -1.52 -12.20 -21.33
N ARG A 263 -1.50 -13.21 -22.21
CA ARG A 263 -1.17 -14.59 -21.84
C ARG A 263 0.34 -14.76 -21.73
N MET A 264 0.78 -15.45 -20.68
CA MET A 264 2.19 -15.75 -20.46
C MET A 264 2.86 -16.43 -21.68
N SER A 265 2.14 -17.36 -22.32
CA SER A 265 2.63 -18.06 -23.52
C SER A 265 2.93 -17.14 -24.71
N ASP A 266 2.18 -16.05 -24.86
CA ASP A 266 2.35 -15.12 -25.98
C ASP A 266 3.61 -14.27 -25.79
N ILE A 267 3.87 -13.85 -24.55
CA ILE A 267 5.09 -13.16 -24.15
C ILE A 267 6.30 -14.06 -24.42
N GLY A 268 6.25 -15.33 -24.00
CA GLY A 268 7.34 -16.28 -24.22
C GLY A 268 7.61 -16.59 -25.69
N ALA A 269 6.55 -16.64 -26.53
CA ALA A 269 6.72 -16.80 -27.97
C ALA A 269 7.43 -15.59 -28.60
N ALA A 270 7.03 -14.37 -28.24
CA ALA A 270 7.64 -13.14 -28.74
C ALA A 270 9.10 -12.97 -28.28
N ILE A 271 9.39 -13.29 -27.02
CA ILE A 271 10.76 -13.31 -26.48
C ILE A 271 11.64 -14.28 -27.28
N GLN A 272 11.14 -15.50 -27.53
CA GLN A 272 11.90 -16.51 -28.27
C GLN A 272 12.16 -16.10 -29.71
N GLU A 273 11.15 -15.56 -30.39
CA GLU A 273 11.28 -15.09 -31.77
C GLU A 273 12.40 -14.06 -31.90
N VAL A 274 12.45 -13.08 -30.98
CA VAL A 274 13.49 -12.06 -30.99
C VAL A 274 14.84 -12.66 -30.61
N MET A 275 14.94 -13.40 -29.51
CA MET A 275 16.21 -13.98 -29.05
C MET A 275 16.86 -14.87 -30.12
N GLU A 276 16.09 -15.78 -30.71
CA GLU A 276 16.58 -16.77 -31.68
C GLU A 276 16.76 -16.19 -33.10
N SER A 277 16.46 -14.90 -33.31
CA SER A 277 16.81 -14.19 -34.53
C SER A 277 18.27 -13.72 -34.58
N TYR A 278 18.97 -13.76 -33.44
CA TYR A 278 20.37 -13.35 -33.31
C TYR A 278 21.33 -14.54 -33.40
N GLU A 279 22.51 -14.27 -33.92
CA GLU A 279 23.69 -15.12 -33.86
C GLU A 279 24.90 -14.33 -33.37
N CYS A 280 25.88 -15.01 -32.78
CA CYS A 280 27.13 -14.41 -32.33
C CYS A 280 28.32 -15.28 -32.78
N GLU A 281 29.41 -14.64 -33.18
CA GLU A 281 30.66 -15.34 -33.53
C GLU A 281 31.65 -15.21 -32.38
N ILE A 282 31.99 -16.34 -31.75
CA ILE A 282 32.92 -16.39 -30.61
C ILE A 282 34.01 -17.40 -30.96
N ASN A 283 35.28 -16.97 -30.87
CA ASN A 283 36.44 -17.79 -31.22
C ASN A 283 36.35 -18.42 -32.64
N GLY A 284 35.81 -17.68 -33.61
CA GLY A 284 35.65 -18.15 -35.00
C GLY A 284 34.54 -19.17 -35.21
N THR A 285 33.68 -19.40 -34.22
CA THR A 285 32.50 -20.28 -34.32
C THR A 285 31.24 -19.44 -34.21
N VAL A 286 30.34 -19.59 -35.18
CA VAL A 286 29.01 -18.94 -35.15
C VAL A 286 28.06 -19.76 -34.28
N HIS A 287 27.45 -19.10 -33.30
CA HIS A 287 26.47 -19.68 -32.38
C HIS A 287 25.12 -18.96 -32.56
N PRO A 288 24.04 -19.68 -32.87
CA PRO A 288 22.70 -19.10 -32.70
C PRO A 288 22.45 -18.87 -31.21
N VAL A 289 21.90 -17.71 -30.86
CA VAL A 289 21.53 -17.42 -29.47
C VAL A 289 20.25 -18.18 -29.15
N LYS A 290 20.24 -18.94 -28.04
CA LYS A 290 19.08 -19.75 -27.63
C LYS A 290 18.55 -19.27 -26.29
N CYS A 291 17.24 -19.20 -26.15
CA CYS A 291 16.61 -19.06 -24.84
C CYS A 291 16.99 -20.24 -23.94
N ILE A 292 17.28 -19.97 -22.66
CA ILE A 292 17.40 -21.02 -21.64
C ILE A 292 16.00 -21.47 -21.24
N ARG A 293 15.48 -22.50 -21.93
CA ARG A 293 14.05 -22.86 -21.92
C ARG A 293 13.46 -23.31 -20.57
N ASN A 294 14.29 -23.56 -19.56
CA ASN A 294 13.87 -23.90 -18.20
C ASN A 294 14.21 -22.80 -17.17
N LEU A 295 14.45 -21.58 -17.63
CA LEU A 295 14.40 -20.35 -16.83
C LEU A 295 13.25 -19.48 -17.32
N ASN A 296 12.73 -18.63 -16.44
CA ASN A 296 11.47 -17.91 -16.62
C ASN A 296 11.51 -16.64 -15.79
N GLY A 297 10.87 -15.56 -16.25
CA GLY A 297 10.48 -14.50 -15.33
C GLY A 297 9.35 -14.95 -14.41
N HIS A 298 8.89 -14.07 -13.53
CA HIS A 298 7.93 -14.44 -12.49
C HIS A 298 7.15 -13.24 -11.94
N ASN A 299 5.99 -13.50 -11.33
CA ASN A 299 5.37 -12.48 -10.48
C ASN A 299 6.13 -12.34 -9.15
N ILE A 300 6.05 -11.14 -8.58
CA ILE A 300 6.64 -10.78 -7.30
C ILE A 300 5.52 -10.40 -6.33
N ASP A 301 5.50 -11.09 -5.18
CA ASP A 301 4.58 -10.80 -4.08
C ASP A 301 5.32 -10.12 -2.93
N GLN A 302 4.57 -9.58 -1.97
CA GLN A 302 5.20 -8.91 -0.82
C GLN A 302 6.03 -9.90 0.00
N HIS A 303 7.34 -9.63 0.13
CA HIS A 303 8.34 -10.51 0.76
C HIS A 303 8.57 -11.86 0.07
N ILE A 304 7.99 -12.09 -1.11
CA ILE A 304 8.06 -13.38 -1.80
C ILE A 304 8.52 -13.09 -3.23
N ILE A 305 9.77 -13.47 -3.54
CA ILE A 305 10.37 -13.20 -4.85
C ILE A 305 9.62 -13.91 -5.99
N HIS A 306 9.14 -15.13 -5.74
CA HIS A 306 8.35 -15.91 -6.69
C HIS A 306 6.91 -16.10 -6.18
N GLY A 307 5.97 -15.31 -6.70
CA GLY A 307 4.55 -15.34 -6.30
C GLY A 307 3.71 -16.46 -6.94
N GLY A 308 4.34 -17.38 -7.68
CA GLY A 308 3.72 -18.59 -8.23
C GLY A 308 3.32 -18.55 -9.71
N LYS A 309 3.28 -17.38 -10.37
CA LYS A 309 3.14 -17.25 -11.83
C LYS A 309 4.52 -17.15 -12.48
N SER A 310 4.71 -17.88 -13.57
CA SER A 310 5.96 -17.84 -14.37
C SER A 310 5.71 -17.22 -15.74
N VAL A 311 6.63 -16.35 -16.15
CA VAL A 311 6.68 -15.73 -17.49
C VAL A 311 7.65 -16.55 -18.34
N PRO A 312 7.17 -17.37 -19.28
CA PRO A 312 8.04 -18.17 -20.14
C PRO A 312 8.86 -17.27 -21.06
N ILE A 313 10.06 -17.76 -21.44
CA ILE A 313 10.92 -17.12 -22.46
C ILE A 313 11.00 -17.96 -23.74
N VAL A 314 10.15 -18.99 -23.84
CA VAL A 314 9.98 -19.85 -25.02
C VAL A 314 8.50 -20.00 -25.32
N LYS A 315 8.17 -20.26 -26.59
CA LYS A 315 6.80 -20.58 -27.00
C LYS A 315 6.29 -21.83 -26.28
N GLY A 316 5.01 -21.82 -25.93
CA GLY A 316 4.36 -22.85 -25.14
C GLY A 316 4.05 -22.37 -23.72
N GLY A 317 3.71 -23.28 -22.82
CA GLY A 317 3.26 -22.94 -21.46
C GLY A 317 1.74 -22.90 -21.32
N ASP A 318 1.29 -22.57 -20.12
CA ASP A 318 -0.14 -22.42 -19.85
C ASP A 318 -0.70 -21.12 -20.45
N GLN A 319 -2.03 -20.97 -20.40
CA GLN A 319 -2.72 -19.80 -20.92
C GLN A 319 -3.05 -18.79 -19.81
N THR A 320 -2.35 -18.86 -18.67
CA THR A 320 -2.52 -17.93 -17.55
C THR A 320 -2.22 -16.51 -18.02
N LYS A 321 -2.99 -15.56 -17.50
CA LYS A 321 -2.88 -14.15 -17.87
C LYS A 321 -2.23 -13.32 -16.78
N MET A 322 -1.56 -12.26 -17.22
CA MET A 322 -1.19 -11.14 -16.35
C MET A 322 -2.44 -10.36 -15.94
N GLU A 323 -2.50 -9.98 -14.67
CA GLU A 323 -3.64 -9.30 -14.07
C GLU A 323 -3.27 -7.90 -13.59
N GLU A 324 -4.28 -7.04 -13.46
CA GLU A 324 -4.10 -5.70 -12.90
C GLU A 324 -3.57 -5.76 -11.46
N GLY A 325 -2.65 -4.85 -11.14
CA GLY A 325 -2.06 -4.73 -9.80
C GLY A 325 -0.87 -5.65 -9.54
N GLU A 326 -0.64 -6.64 -10.41
CA GLU A 326 0.49 -7.55 -10.30
C GLU A 326 1.83 -6.85 -10.62
N VAL A 327 2.89 -7.41 -10.05
CA VAL A 327 4.27 -7.00 -10.28
C VAL A 327 5.02 -8.18 -10.86
N PHE A 328 5.82 -7.95 -11.90
CA PHE A 328 6.56 -9.00 -12.58
C PHE A 328 8.03 -8.63 -12.72
N ALA A 329 8.89 -9.62 -12.47
CA ALA A 329 10.24 -9.64 -12.98
C ALA A 329 10.19 -10.19 -14.42
N ILE A 330 10.51 -9.33 -15.39
CA ILE A 330 10.66 -9.75 -16.78
C ILE A 330 12.14 -9.94 -17.06
N GLU A 331 12.57 -11.18 -16.97
CA GLU A 331 13.94 -11.61 -17.25
C GLU A 331 13.99 -12.55 -18.45
N THR A 332 15.10 -12.46 -19.19
CA THR A 332 15.42 -13.42 -20.25
C THR A 332 16.87 -13.84 -20.18
N PHE A 333 17.12 -15.07 -20.62
CA PHE A 333 18.45 -15.67 -20.61
C PHE A 333 18.78 -16.23 -21.99
N GLY A 334 19.83 -15.70 -22.61
CA GLY A 334 20.38 -16.22 -23.85
C GLY A 334 21.61 -17.08 -23.58
N SER A 335 21.78 -18.16 -24.34
CA SER A 335 22.91 -19.08 -24.23
C SER A 335 23.45 -19.47 -25.60
N THR A 336 24.77 -19.61 -25.69
CA THR A 336 25.45 -20.23 -26.84
C THR A 336 25.52 -21.77 -26.75
N GLY A 337 25.05 -22.33 -25.64
CA GLY A 337 25.10 -23.75 -25.32
C GLY A 337 23.85 -24.54 -25.74
N LYS A 338 23.31 -25.35 -24.82
CA LYS A 338 22.11 -26.15 -25.04
C LYS A 338 20.82 -25.37 -24.85
N GLY A 339 20.88 -24.17 -24.28
CA GLY A 339 19.69 -23.40 -23.90
C GLY A 339 18.88 -24.15 -22.84
N TYR A 340 19.58 -24.78 -21.89
CA TYR A 340 19.00 -25.53 -20.78
C TYR A 340 19.99 -25.60 -19.63
N VAL A 341 19.55 -25.24 -18.42
CA VAL A 341 20.40 -25.25 -17.23
C VAL A 341 20.16 -26.47 -16.36
N HIS A 342 21.19 -26.88 -15.64
CA HIS A 342 21.15 -27.88 -14.58
C HIS A 342 21.81 -27.29 -13.33
N GLU A 343 21.50 -27.85 -12.18
CA GLU A 343 22.14 -27.48 -10.92
C GLU A 343 23.61 -27.92 -10.96
N ASP A 344 24.53 -27.01 -10.63
CA ASP A 344 25.96 -27.28 -10.52
C ASP A 344 26.59 -26.38 -9.44
N MET A 345 27.84 -26.67 -9.08
CA MET A 345 28.63 -25.91 -8.10
C MET A 345 28.08 -25.95 -6.66
N GLU A 346 28.69 -25.19 -5.75
CA GLU A 346 28.27 -25.14 -4.35
C GLU A 346 27.08 -24.20 -4.17
N THR A 347 26.02 -24.67 -3.49
CA THR A 347 24.85 -23.85 -3.17
C THR A 347 25.19 -22.70 -2.23
N SER A 348 24.75 -21.50 -2.62
CA SER A 348 24.91 -20.27 -1.83
C SER A 348 23.57 -19.66 -1.41
N HIS A 349 22.51 -19.81 -2.22
CA HIS A 349 21.21 -19.19 -2.04
C HIS A 349 20.22 -20.11 -1.31
N TYR A 350 19.43 -19.52 -0.42
CA TYR A 350 18.42 -20.21 0.37
C TYR A 350 17.23 -19.28 0.61
N ALA A 351 16.03 -19.83 0.76
CA ALA A 351 14.87 -19.06 1.21
C ALA A 351 13.97 -19.92 2.11
N LEU A 352 13.26 -19.29 3.04
CA LEU A 352 12.23 -19.99 3.80
C LEU A 352 11.06 -20.33 2.87
N VAL A 353 10.55 -21.56 2.96
CA VAL A 353 9.36 -21.98 2.19
C VAL A 353 8.11 -21.39 2.85
N PRO A 354 7.32 -20.55 2.15
CA PRO A 354 6.08 -20.02 2.70
C PRO A 354 5.12 -21.15 3.08
N ASN A 355 4.52 -21.08 4.27
CA ASN A 355 3.57 -22.07 4.78
C ASN A 355 4.11 -23.52 4.81
N ALA A 356 5.42 -23.71 5.02
CA ALA A 356 6.01 -25.03 5.19
C ALA A 356 5.26 -25.85 6.26
N THR A 357 5.05 -27.14 6.01
CA THR A 357 4.40 -28.02 6.97
C THR A 357 5.21 -28.06 8.28
N PRO A 358 4.59 -27.89 9.47
CA PRO A 358 5.32 -27.91 10.72
C PRO A 358 6.02 -29.26 10.95
N VAL A 359 7.36 -29.28 10.88
CA VAL A 359 8.16 -30.48 11.18
C VAL A 359 8.84 -30.31 12.55
N PRO A 360 8.71 -31.28 13.48
CA PRO A 360 9.42 -31.24 14.75
C PRO A 360 10.93 -31.32 14.57
N LEU A 361 11.61 -30.18 14.65
CA LEU A 361 13.07 -30.12 14.62
C LEU A 361 13.62 -30.74 15.91
N ARG A 362 14.50 -31.75 15.81
CA ARG A 362 15.20 -32.33 16.97
C ARG A 362 16.54 -31.65 17.24
N LEU A 363 17.18 -31.17 16.18
CA LEU A 363 18.51 -30.60 16.25
C LEU A 363 18.46 -29.14 16.75
N SER A 364 19.18 -28.84 17.84
CA SER A 364 19.20 -27.50 18.44
C SER A 364 19.78 -26.44 17.51
N SER A 365 20.82 -26.76 16.74
CA SER A 365 21.39 -25.83 15.75
C SER A 365 20.40 -25.48 14.64
N ALA A 366 19.55 -26.42 14.20
CA ALA A 366 18.49 -26.15 13.22
C ALA A 366 17.40 -25.24 13.80
N LYS A 367 16.97 -25.46 15.04
CA LYS A 367 15.99 -24.57 15.73
C LYS A 367 16.52 -23.15 15.87
N ASN A 368 17.76 -23.02 16.34
CA ASN A 368 18.40 -21.72 16.54
C ASN A 368 18.53 -20.97 15.21
N LEU A 369 18.98 -21.67 14.16
CA LEU A 369 19.13 -21.08 12.84
C LEU A 369 17.77 -20.69 12.23
N LEU A 370 16.73 -21.51 12.40
CA LEU A 370 15.39 -21.16 11.93
C LEU A 370 14.85 -19.89 12.61
N ASN A 371 15.11 -19.72 13.91
CA ASN A 371 14.77 -18.48 14.61
C ASN A 371 15.51 -17.27 14.05
N VAL A 372 16.80 -17.42 13.72
CA VAL A 372 17.58 -16.36 13.06
C VAL A 372 16.99 -16.04 11.69
N ILE A 373 16.65 -17.05 10.88
CA ILE A 373 16.07 -16.87 9.55
C ILE A 373 14.72 -16.14 9.64
N ASN A 374 13.81 -16.58 10.51
CA ASN A 374 12.50 -15.96 10.69
C ASN A 374 12.60 -14.49 11.13
N LYS A 375 13.53 -14.17 12.02
CA LYS A 375 13.69 -12.82 12.56
C LYS A 375 14.39 -11.85 11.61
N ASN A 376 15.23 -12.33 10.71
CA ASN A 376 16.07 -11.46 9.86
C ASN A 376 15.65 -11.47 8.39
N PHE A 377 15.18 -12.59 7.87
CA PHE A 377 14.87 -12.74 6.44
C PHE A 377 13.38 -13.00 6.19
N GLY A 378 12.70 -13.71 7.11
CA GLY A 378 11.34 -14.18 6.84
C GLY A 378 11.37 -15.07 5.59
N THR A 379 10.57 -14.72 4.58
CA THR A 379 10.54 -15.39 3.27
C THR A 379 11.49 -14.78 2.23
N LEU A 380 12.20 -13.70 2.55
CA LEU A 380 13.20 -13.13 1.64
C LEU A 380 14.37 -14.11 1.45
N PRO A 381 14.88 -14.29 0.21
CA PRO A 381 16.08 -15.09 -0.01
C PRO A 381 17.30 -14.52 0.71
N PHE A 382 18.16 -15.41 1.19
CA PHE A 382 19.42 -15.09 1.85
C PHE A 382 20.55 -15.99 1.35
N CYS A 383 21.79 -15.66 1.69
CA CYS A 383 22.95 -16.49 1.38
C CYS A 383 23.80 -16.76 2.63
N ARG A 384 24.75 -17.69 2.51
CA ARG A 384 25.68 -18.05 3.60
C ARG A 384 26.43 -16.84 4.16
N ARG A 385 26.92 -15.94 3.30
CA ARG A 385 27.59 -14.69 3.71
C ARG A 385 26.71 -13.80 4.60
N TYR A 386 25.39 -13.84 4.44
CA TYR A 386 24.48 -13.03 5.26
C TYR A 386 24.37 -13.62 6.67
N LEU A 387 24.36 -14.95 6.79
CA LEU A 387 24.47 -15.63 8.08
C LEU A 387 25.81 -15.35 8.76
N ASP A 388 26.91 -15.40 7.99
CA ASP A 388 28.26 -15.06 8.50
C ASP A 388 28.29 -13.62 9.04
N ARG A 389 27.70 -12.67 8.32
CA ARG A 389 27.61 -11.25 8.72
C ARG A 389 26.76 -11.04 9.99
N LEU A 390 25.77 -11.89 10.23
CA LEU A 390 25.00 -11.93 11.48
C LEU A 390 25.74 -12.63 12.64
N GLY A 391 27.00 -13.02 12.43
CA GLY A 391 27.83 -13.69 13.43
C GLY A 391 27.44 -15.16 13.66
N GLN A 392 26.70 -15.78 12.74
CA GLN A 392 26.41 -17.21 12.83
C GLN A 392 27.64 -18.00 12.42
N ASP A 393 28.04 -18.98 13.23
CA ASP A 393 29.13 -19.92 12.93
C ASP A 393 28.62 -21.36 12.91
N LYS A 394 29.36 -22.26 12.22
CA LYS A 394 29.10 -23.71 12.20
C LYS A 394 27.63 -24.10 11.89
N TYR A 395 26.91 -23.26 11.15
CA TYR A 395 25.47 -23.39 10.92
C TYR A 395 25.11 -24.40 9.82
N LEU A 396 26.06 -24.84 9.00
CA LEU A 396 25.79 -25.69 7.83
C LEU A 396 25.02 -26.98 8.17
N LEU A 397 25.33 -27.62 9.30
CA LEU A 397 24.58 -28.81 9.74
C LEU A 397 23.11 -28.47 10.05
N GLY A 398 22.88 -27.33 10.71
CA GLY A 398 21.53 -26.84 10.99
C GLY A 398 20.80 -26.47 9.71
N LEU A 399 21.45 -25.76 8.79
CA LEU A 399 20.91 -25.34 7.50
C LEU A 399 20.51 -26.56 6.64
N ASN A 400 21.41 -27.54 6.51
CA ASN A 400 21.12 -28.78 5.77
C ASN A 400 19.94 -29.54 6.37
N ASN A 401 19.79 -29.53 7.71
CA ASN A 401 18.64 -30.16 8.36
C ASN A 401 17.33 -29.42 8.05
N LEU A 402 17.35 -28.09 7.97
CA LEU A 402 16.17 -27.30 7.57
C LEU A 402 15.78 -27.56 6.12
N VAL A 403 16.77 -27.69 5.23
CA VAL A 403 16.56 -28.05 3.82
C VAL A 403 15.95 -29.44 3.68
N GLN A 404 16.55 -30.45 4.32
CA GLN A 404 16.01 -31.82 4.31
C GLN A 404 14.61 -31.94 4.94
N SER A 405 14.24 -31.01 5.82
CA SER A 405 12.92 -30.96 6.45
C SER A 405 11.88 -30.22 5.60
N GLY A 406 12.26 -29.63 4.46
CA GLY A 406 11.37 -28.85 3.59
C GLY A 406 10.95 -27.49 4.16
N ILE A 407 11.66 -27.00 5.19
CA ILE A 407 11.36 -25.70 5.82
C ILE A 407 12.08 -24.57 5.07
N VAL A 408 13.30 -24.85 4.61
CA VAL A 408 14.11 -23.94 3.79
C VAL A 408 14.33 -24.62 2.44
N GLN A 409 14.21 -23.88 1.36
CA GLN A 409 14.59 -24.33 0.02
C GLN A 409 16.00 -23.84 -0.27
N ASP A 410 16.84 -24.71 -0.82
CA ASP A 410 18.14 -24.33 -1.38
C ASP A 410 18.02 -24.08 -2.89
N TYR A 411 18.76 -23.09 -3.38
CA TYR A 411 18.76 -22.66 -4.77
C TYR A 411 20.20 -22.72 -5.31
N PRO A 412 20.64 -23.90 -5.79
CA PRO A 412 21.98 -24.05 -6.33
C PRO A 412 22.18 -23.22 -7.62
N PRO A 413 23.44 -22.88 -7.97
CA PRO A 413 23.77 -22.27 -9.25
C PRO A 413 23.22 -23.07 -10.44
N LEU A 414 22.70 -22.35 -11.42
CA LEU A 414 22.06 -22.94 -12.60
C LEU A 414 22.95 -22.74 -13.83
N CYS A 415 23.53 -23.83 -14.33
CA CYS A 415 24.56 -23.82 -15.37
C CYS A 415 24.12 -24.51 -16.66
N ASP A 416 24.41 -23.90 -17.81
CA ASP A 416 24.41 -24.60 -19.11
C ASP A 416 25.73 -25.41 -19.25
N ILE A 417 25.95 -26.05 -20.38
CA ILE A 417 27.16 -26.86 -20.63
C ILE A 417 28.42 -26.02 -20.50
N LYS A 418 29.42 -26.59 -19.82
CA LYS A 418 30.73 -25.95 -19.66
C LYS A 418 31.31 -25.53 -21.02
N GLY A 419 31.81 -24.30 -21.08
CA GLY A 419 32.34 -23.69 -22.30
C GLY A 419 31.32 -22.88 -23.10
N SER A 420 30.03 -22.91 -22.75
CA SER A 420 29.07 -21.93 -23.26
C SER A 420 29.15 -20.60 -22.50
N TYR A 421 28.47 -19.60 -23.05
CA TYR A 421 28.31 -18.28 -22.46
C TYR A 421 26.82 -17.98 -22.34
N THR A 422 26.43 -17.43 -21.19
CA THR A 422 25.06 -16.98 -20.94
C THR A 422 25.03 -15.50 -20.55
N ALA A 423 23.99 -14.80 -20.97
CA ALA A 423 23.70 -13.41 -20.62
C ALA A 423 22.25 -13.29 -20.11
N GLN A 424 22.00 -12.29 -19.26
CA GLN A 424 20.70 -11.94 -18.65
C GLN A 424 20.49 -10.43 -18.68
N TYR A 425 19.24 -10.03 -18.91
CA TYR A 425 18.73 -8.70 -18.62
C TYR A 425 17.35 -8.84 -17.99
N GLU A 426 17.06 -7.95 -17.04
CA GLU A 426 15.82 -8.03 -16.27
C GLU A 426 15.34 -6.69 -15.76
N HIS A 427 14.02 -6.53 -15.75
CA HIS A 427 13.36 -5.38 -15.14
C HIS A 427 12.11 -5.79 -14.38
N THR A 428 11.91 -5.16 -13.22
CA THR A 428 10.62 -5.15 -12.52
C THR A 428 9.65 -4.22 -13.24
N ILE A 429 8.48 -4.73 -13.59
CA ILE A 429 7.35 -3.95 -14.08
C ILE A 429 6.18 -4.02 -13.10
N VAL A 430 5.45 -2.92 -12.97
CA VAL A 430 4.20 -2.86 -12.22
C VAL A 430 3.06 -2.66 -13.22
N LEU A 431 2.12 -3.59 -13.23
CA LEU A 431 0.92 -3.50 -14.06
C LEU A 431 -0.13 -2.63 -13.38
N ARG A 432 0.10 -1.31 -13.43
CA ARG A 432 -0.83 -0.34 -12.82
C ARG A 432 -2.16 -0.34 -13.57
N PRO A 433 -3.25 0.11 -12.93
CA PRO A 433 -4.57 0.13 -13.56
C PRO A 433 -4.64 0.94 -14.86
N THR A 434 -3.88 2.05 -14.94
CA THR A 434 -3.88 2.98 -16.10
C THR A 434 -2.79 2.67 -17.12
N VAL A 435 -1.61 2.27 -16.65
CA VAL A 435 -0.36 2.18 -17.42
C VAL A 435 0.48 1.00 -16.92
N LYS A 436 1.47 0.59 -17.69
CA LYS A 436 2.57 -0.25 -17.22
C LYS A 436 3.72 0.66 -16.80
N GLU A 437 4.24 0.50 -15.60
CA GLU A 437 5.45 1.21 -15.15
C GLU A 437 6.62 0.24 -15.13
N VAL A 438 7.65 0.49 -15.95
CA VAL A 438 8.92 -0.22 -15.88
C VAL A 438 9.74 0.47 -14.80
N CYS A 439 9.87 -0.14 -13.61
CA CYS A 439 10.45 0.53 -12.44
C CYS A 439 11.93 0.81 -12.59
N THR A 440 12.70 -0.06 -13.26
CA THR A 440 14.17 0.05 -13.36
C THR A 440 14.66 0.33 -14.78
N PRO A 441 14.02 1.23 -15.57
CA PRO A 441 14.28 1.33 -16.99
C PRO A 441 15.75 1.64 -17.25
N THR A 442 16.25 1.24 -18.41
CA THR A 442 17.56 1.70 -18.88
C THR A 442 17.38 3.09 -19.50
N SER A 443 17.92 4.13 -18.89
CA SER A 443 17.84 5.47 -19.48
C SER A 443 18.67 5.56 -20.76
N LEU A 444 18.19 6.33 -21.75
CA LEU A 444 18.95 6.68 -22.96
C LEU A 444 20.35 7.25 -22.63
N GLY A 445 20.47 7.99 -21.52
CA GLY A 445 21.74 8.51 -21.01
C GLY A 445 22.67 7.46 -20.39
N GLU A 446 22.15 6.44 -19.71
CA GLU A 446 22.94 5.30 -19.23
C GLU A 446 23.49 4.48 -20.40
N HIS A 447 22.76 4.33 -21.50
CA HIS A 447 23.25 3.64 -22.69
C HIS A 447 24.44 4.36 -23.32
N ALA A 448 24.35 5.69 -23.46
CA ALA A 448 25.44 6.52 -23.95
C ALA A 448 26.64 6.53 -22.97
N THR A 449 26.38 6.59 -21.67
CA THR A 449 27.43 6.62 -20.63
C THR A 449 28.11 5.26 -20.45
N TYR A 450 27.37 4.15 -20.60
CA TYR A 450 27.91 2.79 -20.60
C TYR A 450 28.79 2.55 -21.83
N LEU A 451 28.32 2.91 -23.02
CA LEU A 451 29.12 2.84 -24.25
C LEU A 451 30.33 3.78 -24.19
N LEU A 452 30.19 4.97 -23.61
CA LEU A 452 31.29 5.93 -23.43
C LEU A 452 32.29 5.46 -22.37
N ASN A 453 31.85 4.85 -21.27
CA ASN A 453 32.76 4.26 -20.26
C ASN A 453 33.46 3.01 -20.79
N LEU A 454 32.77 2.16 -21.56
CA LEU A 454 33.41 1.07 -22.31
C LEU A 454 34.45 1.65 -23.28
N ALA A 455 34.11 2.70 -24.03
CA ALA A 455 35.07 3.38 -24.91
C ALA A 455 36.25 3.98 -24.13
N LEU A 456 36.03 4.63 -22.98
CA LEU A 456 37.09 5.25 -22.16
C LEU A 456 37.98 4.21 -21.48
N ILE A 457 37.44 3.07 -21.03
CA ILE A 457 38.22 1.93 -20.55
C ILE A 457 39.05 1.36 -21.72
N ARG A 458 38.46 1.22 -22.91
CA ARG A 458 39.17 0.81 -24.15
C ARG A 458 40.30 1.78 -24.54
N PHE A 459 40.18 3.09 -24.24
CA PHE A 459 41.22 4.10 -24.48
C PHE A 459 42.33 4.13 -23.43
N SER A 460 42.10 3.61 -22.23
CA SER A 460 43.11 3.58 -21.15
C SER A 460 44.19 2.51 -21.34
N GLU A 461 43.99 1.54 -22.24
CA GLU A 461 44.86 0.37 -22.41
C GLU A 461 45.63 0.34 -23.74
N GLN A 462 45.49 1.36 -24.60
CA GLN A 462 46.32 1.48 -25.82
C GLN A 462 47.35 2.62 -25.67
N ASP A 463 48.61 2.23 -25.53
CA ASP A 463 49.76 3.13 -25.65
C ASP A 463 49.88 3.68 -27.10
N PHE A 464 49.37 4.88 -27.34
CA PHE A 464 49.71 5.67 -28.52
C PHE A 464 50.12 7.11 -28.14
N PRO A 465 51.18 7.68 -28.74
CA PRO A 465 51.65 9.01 -28.39
C PRO A 465 50.84 10.10 -29.12
N PHE A 466 50.52 11.17 -28.38
CA PHE A 466 50.03 12.47 -28.87
C PHE A 466 48.65 12.52 -29.57
N ILE A 467 47.63 12.98 -28.84
CA ILE A 467 46.42 13.60 -29.42
C ILE A 467 46.38 15.08 -28.98
N PRO A 468 46.29 16.05 -29.91
CA PRO A 468 46.32 17.47 -29.57
C PRO A 468 45.01 17.98 -28.91
N PRO A 469 45.07 19.08 -28.12
CA PRO A 469 43.95 19.55 -27.28
C PRO A 469 42.68 19.99 -28.04
N SER A 470 42.71 20.05 -29.37
CA SER A 470 41.58 20.46 -30.21
C SER A 470 40.54 19.36 -30.45
N ILE A 471 40.88 18.08 -30.26
CA ILE A 471 39.96 16.95 -30.47
C ILE A 471 39.09 16.68 -29.23
N VAL A 472 39.57 17.04 -28.04
CA VAL A 472 38.82 16.89 -26.78
C VAL A 472 37.61 17.85 -26.71
N ALA A 473 37.65 18.96 -27.45
CA ALA A 473 36.57 19.96 -27.48
C ALA A 473 35.35 19.55 -28.33
N LEU A 474 35.46 18.55 -29.19
CA LEU A 474 34.34 18.07 -30.04
C LEU A 474 33.36 17.14 -29.31
N PHE A 475 33.72 16.60 -28.13
CA PHE A 475 32.88 15.67 -27.37
C PHE A 475 31.97 16.33 -26.32
N SER A 476 31.96 17.67 -26.23
CA SER A 476 31.19 18.41 -25.20
C SER A 476 29.93 19.12 -25.71
N MET A 477 29.46 18.89 -26.94
CA MET A 477 28.25 19.54 -27.44
C MET A 477 27.32 18.58 -28.16
N SER A 478 26.19 18.21 -27.52
CA SER A 478 24.83 18.27 -28.08
C SER A 478 23.84 17.35 -27.33
N SER A 479 23.15 17.89 -26.32
CA SER A 479 21.94 17.29 -25.74
C SER A 479 20.65 17.87 -26.35
N SER A 480 20.73 18.65 -27.44
CA SER A 480 19.60 19.42 -27.96
C SER A 480 19.22 19.12 -29.41
N VAL A 481 19.59 17.96 -29.96
CA VAL A 481 19.28 17.61 -31.37
C VAL A 481 18.51 16.29 -31.51
N ILE A 482 18.34 15.50 -30.43
CA ILE A 482 17.70 14.17 -30.51
C ILE A 482 16.17 14.22 -30.33
N GLU A 483 15.60 15.33 -29.83
CA GLU A 483 14.14 15.44 -29.59
C GLU A 483 13.27 15.71 -30.83
N ALA A 484 13.83 15.88 -32.03
CA ALA A 484 13.06 16.34 -33.20
C ALA A 484 12.65 15.25 -34.21
N ALA A 485 12.98 13.97 -34.01
CA ALA A 485 12.77 12.92 -35.02
C ALA A 485 11.61 11.93 -34.74
N ALA A 486 10.85 12.10 -33.65
CA ALA A 486 9.81 11.16 -33.22
C ALA A 486 8.38 11.46 -33.76
N ALA A 487 8.23 12.27 -34.80
CA ALA A 487 6.93 12.70 -35.31
C ALA A 487 6.82 12.59 -36.84
N ALA A 488 6.56 11.39 -37.37
CA ALA A 488 5.93 11.18 -38.68
C ALA A 488 5.47 9.71 -38.81
N GLY A 489 4.16 9.48 -38.80
CA GLY A 489 3.57 8.14 -38.93
C GLY A 489 3.40 7.66 -40.38
N THR A 490 3.21 6.35 -40.55
CA THR A 490 2.05 5.70 -41.20
C THR A 490 2.30 4.20 -41.36
N SER A 491 1.31 3.36 -41.06
CA SER A 491 1.31 1.93 -41.40
C SER A 491 -0.07 1.54 -41.98
N PRO A 492 -0.12 0.63 -42.98
CA PRO A 492 -1.35 0.33 -43.71
C PRO A 492 -2.21 -0.72 -43.01
N HIS A 493 -3.53 -0.56 -43.15
CA HIS A 493 -4.57 -1.47 -42.67
C HIS A 493 -4.59 -2.80 -43.45
N LEU A 494 -4.74 -3.92 -42.73
CA LEU A 494 -5.21 -5.19 -43.26
C LEU A 494 -6.44 -5.65 -42.46
N ARG A 495 -7.59 -5.75 -43.15
CA ARG A 495 -8.85 -6.35 -42.67
C ARG A 495 -8.79 -7.86 -42.87
N VAL A 496 -9.13 -8.64 -41.84
CA VAL A 496 -9.62 -10.01 -42.01
C VAL A 496 -10.84 -10.23 -41.11
N SER A 497 -11.85 -10.83 -41.73
CA SER A 497 -13.23 -11.02 -41.31
C SER A 497 -13.46 -12.19 -40.35
N ALA A 498 -14.51 -12.04 -39.55
CA ALA A 498 -15.07 -12.98 -38.59
C ALA A 498 -15.47 -14.35 -39.17
N ILE A 499 -15.36 -15.39 -38.34
CA ILE A 499 -16.12 -16.64 -38.47
C ILE A 499 -16.75 -16.96 -37.10
N LYS A 500 -18.06 -17.17 -37.11
CA LYS A 500 -18.92 -17.66 -36.01
C LYS A 500 -19.07 -19.18 -36.10
N SER A 501 -19.14 -19.82 -34.94
CA SER A 501 -19.89 -21.07 -34.65
C SER A 501 -19.93 -21.20 -33.10
N GLN A 502 -21.05 -21.04 -32.37
CA GLN A 502 -22.20 -21.96 -32.20
C GLN A 502 -21.72 -23.43 -32.16
N ASP A 503 -21.78 -24.17 -31.04
CA ASP A 503 -22.99 -24.49 -30.28
C ASP A 503 -22.75 -24.79 -28.79
N ALA A 504 -23.84 -24.66 -28.04
CA ALA A 504 -24.01 -24.95 -26.62
C ALA A 504 -24.44 -26.41 -26.37
N GLN A 505 -24.25 -26.92 -25.15
CA GLN A 505 -25.35 -27.27 -24.20
C GLN A 505 -25.02 -28.36 -23.16
N ASN A 506 -25.59 -28.11 -21.96
CA ASN A 506 -26.10 -29.04 -20.93
C ASN A 506 -25.15 -29.75 -19.96
N ILE A 507 -25.17 -29.34 -18.68
CA ILE A 507 -25.55 -30.18 -17.51
C ILE A 507 -26.24 -29.31 -16.44
N THR A 508 -27.36 -29.81 -15.91
CA THR A 508 -28.28 -29.20 -14.94
C THR A 508 -28.08 -29.75 -13.51
N GLN A 509 -28.11 -28.82 -12.53
CA GLN A 509 -28.67 -28.82 -11.16
C GLN A 509 -28.64 -30.05 -10.21
N GLY A 510 -28.18 -29.78 -8.96
CA GLY A 510 -28.93 -30.12 -7.74
C GLY A 510 -28.13 -30.67 -6.53
N ASP A 511 -27.68 -29.80 -5.61
CA ASP A 511 -27.91 -29.94 -4.15
C ASP A 511 -27.37 -28.73 -3.34
N GLN A 512 -28.20 -28.21 -2.45
CA GLN A 512 -27.96 -27.07 -1.54
C GLN A 512 -27.36 -27.56 -0.21
N LEU A 513 -26.33 -26.88 0.31
CA LEU A 513 -25.92 -26.90 1.73
C LEU A 513 -25.30 -25.53 2.08
N SER A 514 -25.91 -24.82 3.04
CA SER A 514 -25.50 -23.49 3.50
C SER A 514 -24.32 -23.55 4.48
N ALA A 515 -23.40 -22.58 4.35
CA ALA A 515 -22.07 -22.56 4.92
C ALA A 515 -21.99 -22.07 6.39
N ARG A 516 -22.54 -22.83 7.35
CA ARG A 516 -22.27 -22.59 8.78
C ARG A 516 -21.12 -23.51 9.23
N ILE A 517 -20.04 -22.93 9.74
CA ILE A 517 -18.85 -23.69 10.17
C ILE A 517 -18.57 -23.45 11.66
N ALA A 518 -17.92 -24.41 12.32
CA ALA A 518 -17.61 -24.34 13.74
C ALA A 518 -16.50 -23.30 14.04
N PRO A 519 -16.50 -22.68 15.25
CA PRO A 519 -15.45 -21.77 15.68
C PRO A 519 -14.06 -22.43 15.69
N PRO A 520 -12.95 -21.69 15.49
CA PRO A 520 -11.61 -22.23 15.66
C PRO A 520 -11.34 -22.66 17.12
N GLU A 521 -10.82 -23.88 17.34
CA GLU A 521 -10.63 -24.49 18.68
C GLU A 521 -9.52 -23.81 19.49
N LYS A 522 -9.83 -22.70 20.21
CA LYS A 522 -9.01 -22.14 21.31
C LYS A 522 -9.81 -21.29 22.35
N SER A 523 -11.11 -21.51 22.57
CA SER A 523 -11.88 -20.72 23.55
C SER A 523 -12.25 -21.52 24.80
N ALA A 524 -12.07 -20.92 25.99
CA ALA A 524 -12.53 -21.45 27.27
C ALA A 524 -14.05 -21.32 27.49
N VAL A 525 -14.73 -20.56 26.62
CA VAL A 525 -16.18 -20.32 26.60
C VAL A 525 -16.74 -20.82 25.27
N GLU A 526 -17.87 -21.51 25.27
CA GLU A 526 -18.56 -21.91 24.03
C GLU A 526 -18.86 -20.67 23.18
N ASP A 527 -18.25 -20.59 22.00
CA ASP A 527 -18.42 -19.48 21.07
C ASP A 527 -19.65 -19.72 20.20
N HIS A 528 -20.70 -18.92 20.41
CA HIS A 528 -21.97 -19.02 19.68
C HIS A 528 -22.12 -18.01 18.53
N PHE A 529 -21.05 -17.32 18.14
CA PHE A 529 -21.10 -16.40 16.99
C PHE A 529 -21.40 -17.13 15.68
N PHE A 530 -21.91 -16.40 14.70
CA PHE A 530 -22.10 -16.95 13.36
C PHE A 530 -20.76 -16.88 12.60
N TRP A 531 -20.08 -18.01 12.44
CA TRP A 531 -18.80 -18.09 11.73
C TRP A 531 -19.00 -18.37 10.24
N THR A 532 -18.38 -17.55 9.39
CA THR A 532 -18.38 -17.73 7.93
C THR A 532 -16.96 -17.65 7.35
N TYR A 533 -16.77 -18.32 6.20
CA TYR A 533 -15.58 -18.25 5.35
C TYR A 533 -15.85 -17.50 4.04
N THR A 534 -17.09 -17.03 3.83
CA THR A 534 -17.46 -16.24 2.66
C THR A 534 -16.88 -14.82 2.76
N GLU A 535 -16.43 -14.28 1.64
CA GLU A 535 -15.97 -12.89 1.52
C GLU A 535 -17.05 -11.90 2.00
N GLU A 536 -16.64 -10.71 2.44
CA GLU A 536 -17.54 -9.63 2.83
C GLU A 536 -18.47 -9.24 1.65
N PRO A 537 -19.81 -9.21 1.86
CA PRO A 537 -20.78 -9.01 0.78
C PRO A 537 -20.68 -7.61 0.12
N HIS A 538 -20.15 -6.62 0.84
CA HIS A 538 -20.03 -5.24 0.37
C HIS A 538 -19.07 -5.09 -0.81
N ARG A 539 -17.93 -5.81 -0.81
CA ARG A 539 -16.96 -5.77 -1.92
C ARG A 539 -17.60 -6.31 -3.20
N SER A 540 -18.19 -7.50 -3.13
CA SER A 540 -18.85 -8.15 -4.25
C SER A 540 -20.02 -7.32 -4.80
N ARG A 541 -20.86 -6.74 -3.93
CA ARG A 541 -22.00 -5.93 -4.34
C ARG A 541 -21.57 -4.59 -4.97
N ARG A 542 -20.56 -3.92 -4.40
CA ARG A 542 -19.93 -2.74 -5.01
C ARG A 542 -19.49 -3.02 -6.44
N LEU A 543 -18.74 -4.10 -6.68
CA LEU A 543 -18.29 -4.48 -8.02
C LEU A 543 -19.46 -4.71 -8.99
N ALA A 544 -20.52 -5.37 -8.53
CA ALA A 544 -21.71 -5.61 -9.32
C ALA A 544 -22.48 -4.32 -9.67
N ILE A 545 -22.64 -3.42 -8.69
CA ILE A 545 -23.28 -2.11 -8.88
C ILE A 545 -22.53 -1.30 -9.91
N ILE A 546 -21.20 -1.22 -9.82
CA ILE A 546 -20.47 -0.33 -10.71
C ILE A 546 -20.40 -0.88 -12.14
N LYS A 547 -20.38 -2.20 -12.29
CA LYS A 547 -20.53 -2.85 -13.60
C LYS A 547 -21.89 -2.53 -14.25
N ALA A 548 -22.96 -2.47 -13.45
CA ALA A 548 -24.31 -2.17 -13.95
C ALA A 548 -24.55 -0.65 -14.16
N HIS A 549 -24.01 0.18 -13.27
CA HIS A 549 -24.24 1.62 -13.17
C HIS A 549 -22.93 2.39 -12.97
N PRO A 550 -22.07 2.49 -13.99
CA PRO A 550 -20.77 3.16 -13.87
C PRO A 550 -20.89 4.64 -13.45
N GLU A 551 -22.04 5.28 -13.68
CA GLU A 551 -22.31 6.66 -13.30
C GLU A 551 -22.34 6.92 -11.78
N VAL A 552 -22.54 5.90 -10.94
CA VAL A 552 -22.56 6.07 -9.47
C VAL A 552 -21.26 6.67 -8.94
N THR A 553 -20.16 6.44 -9.66
CA THR A 553 -18.82 6.89 -9.29
C THR A 553 -18.63 8.40 -9.43
N LYS A 554 -19.50 9.05 -10.22
CA LYS A 554 -19.57 10.52 -10.32
C LYS A 554 -20.11 11.15 -9.04
N LEU A 555 -20.72 10.37 -8.14
CA LEU A 555 -21.20 10.84 -6.85
C LEU A 555 -20.06 10.97 -5.82
N CYS A 556 -18.90 10.35 -6.05
CA CYS A 556 -17.79 10.37 -5.10
C CYS A 556 -17.17 11.76 -4.91
N GLY A 557 -16.52 11.96 -3.77
CA GLY A 557 -15.72 13.14 -3.46
C GLY A 557 -16.36 14.07 -2.43
N PRO A 558 -15.73 15.21 -2.13
CA PRO A 558 -16.04 15.98 -0.94
C PRO A 558 -17.41 16.67 -0.97
N GLU A 559 -17.95 16.89 0.21
CA GLU A 559 -19.17 17.61 0.52
C GLU A 559 -18.88 18.84 1.40
N PRO A 560 -18.76 20.03 0.79
CA PRO A 560 -18.49 21.27 1.52
C PRO A 560 -19.56 21.65 2.56
N LEU A 561 -20.79 21.13 2.46
CA LEU A 561 -21.85 21.41 3.44
C LEU A 561 -21.49 20.89 4.84
N THR A 562 -20.72 19.79 4.92
CA THR A 562 -20.36 19.12 6.18
C THR A 562 -19.73 20.08 7.19
N LYS A 563 -18.79 20.95 6.75
CA LYS A 563 -18.12 21.90 7.65
C LYS A 563 -19.04 22.97 8.24
N TYR A 564 -20.09 23.37 7.52
CA TYR A 564 -21.06 24.36 7.99
C TYR A 564 -22.04 23.75 8.99
N VAL A 565 -22.47 22.51 8.75
CA VAL A 565 -23.30 21.76 9.70
C VAL A 565 -22.51 21.54 10.99
N VAL A 566 -21.27 21.06 10.91
CA VAL A 566 -20.38 20.89 12.07
C VAL A 566 -20.24 22.19 12.85
N LEU A 567 -19.94 23.31 12.18
CA LEU A 567 -19.81 24.60 12.84
C LEU A 567 -21.08 25.01 13.59
N GLY A 568 -22.26 24.83 12.96
CA GLY A 568 -23.55 25.14 13.56
C GLY A 568 -23.86 24.29 14.79
N VAL A 569 -23.58 22.99 14.72
CA VAL A 569 -23.86 22.04 15.83
C VAL A 569 -22.88 22.23 16.98
N VAL A 570 -21.59 22.46 16.70
CA VAL A 570 -20.59 22.82 17.72
C VAL A 570 -21.00 24.11 18.43
N PHE A 571 -21.42 25.13 17.67
CA PHE A 571 -21.89 26.38 18.26
C PHE A 571 -23.14 26.17 19.13
N LEU A 572 -24.11 25.38 18.68
CA LEU A 572 -25.30 25.04 19.46
C LEU A 572 -24.94 24.38 20.80
N GLN A 573 -24.01 23.42 20.79
CA GLN A 573 -23.54 22.75 22.00
C GLN A 573 -22.86 23.72 22.97
N ILE A 574 -21.96 24.58 22.47
CA ILE A 574 -21.29 25.60 23.29
C ILE A 574 -22.31 26.58 23.88
N LEU A 575 -23.30 27.00 23.10
CA LEU A 575 -24.37 27.88 23.57
C LEU A 575 -25.19 27.22 24.67
N CYS A 576 -25.61 25.96 24.50
CA CYS A 576 -26.34 25.21 25.54
C CYS A 576 -25.49 25.03 26.81
N ALA A 577 -24.21 24.68 26.66
CA ALA A 577 -23.27 24.55 27.78
C ALA A 577 -23.15 25.88 28.55
N TYR A 578 -23.00 26.99 27.84
CA TYR A 578 -22.96 28.33 28.44
C TYR A 578 -24.27 28.71 29.14
N LEU A 579 -25.42 28.44 28.52
CA LEU A 579 -26.74 28.75 29.10
C LEU A 579 -27.04 27.90 30.36
N LEU A 580 -26.46 26.71 30.47
CA LEU A 580 -26.60 25.81 31.62
C LEU A 580 -25.52 26.01 32.69
N ARG A 581 -24.58 26.95 32.52
CA ARG A 581 -23.44 27.14 33.44
C ARG A 581 -23.78 27.26 34.93
N ASN A 582 -24.96 27.77 35.28
CA ASN A 582 -25.43 27.92 36.67
C ASN A 582 -26.59 26.97 37.02
N THR A 583 -26.77 25.92 36.23
CA THR A 583 -27.85 24.95 36.40
C THR A 583 -27.26 23.64 36.89
N SER A 584 -27.78 23.07 37.98
CA SER A 584 -27.31 21.78 38.51
C SER A 584 -27.57 20.65 37.51
N MET A 585 -26.60 19.74 37.36
CA MET A 585 -26.67 18.56 36.50
C MET A 585 -27.88 17.65 36.77
N LEU A 586 -28.38 17.62 38.02
CA LEU A 586 -29.54 16.80 38.40
C LEU A 586 -30.88 17.49 38.15
N SER A 587 -30.88 18.75 37.72
CA SER A 587 -32.12 19.47 37.43
C SER A 587 -32.76 18.93 36.16
N TRP A 588 -34.09 18.92 36.13
CA TRP A 588 -34.84 18.48 34.95
C TRP A 588 -34.51 19.30 33.70
N LYS A 589 -34.31 20.62 33.85
CA LYS A 589 -33.89 21.50 32.73
C LYS A 589 -32.57 21.03 32.13
N PHE A 590 -31.59 20.70 32.96
CA PHE A 590 -30.28 20.23 32.51
C PHE A 590 -30.41 18.88 31.80
N LEU A 591 -31.03 17.89 32.46
CA LEU A 591 -31.18 16.54 31.93
C LEU A 591 -31.99 16.51 30.63
N ALA A 592 -33.10 17.25 30.56
CA ALA A 592 -33.91 17.35 29.35
C ALA A 592 -33.14 18.03 28.20
N THR A 593 -32.37 19.08 28.49
CA THR A 593 -31.53 19.75 27.47
C THR A 593 -30.39 18.84 27.01
N ALA A 594 -29.74 18.13 27.93
CA ALA A 594 -28.67 17.18 27.63
C ALA A 594 -29.17 15.97 26.83
N TYR A 595 -30.38 15.48 27.09
CA TYR A 595 -30.95 14.38 26.33
C TYR A 595 -31.49 14.81 24.97
N VAL A 596 -32.34 15.85 24.91
CA VAL A 596 -33.02 16.21 23.65
C VAL A 596 -32.10 16.94 22.68
N ILE A 597 -31.39 17.97 23.16
CA ILE A 597 -30.50 18.79 22.32
C ILE A 597 -29.08 18.22 22.33
N GLY A 598 -28.56 17.94 23.52
CA GLY A 598 -27.22 17.41 23.75
C GLY A 598 -26.95 16.12 23.00
N ALA A 599 -27.67 15.06 23.36
CA ALA A 599 -27.45 13.73 22.81
C ALA A 599 -27.68 13.70 21.29
N THR A 600 -28.71 14.37 20.77
CA THR A 600 -28.94 14.52 19.32
C THR A 600 -27.78 15.23 18.61
N SER A 601 -27.25 16.31 19.20
CA SER A 601 -26.10 17.04 18.63
C SER A 601 -24.82 16.21 18.67
N ASN A 602 -24.57 15.48 19.75
CA ASN A 602 -23.37 14.64 19.86
C ASN A 602 -23.47 13.41 18.96
N GLN A 603 -24.67 12.86 18.76
CA GLN A 603 -24.92 11.87 17.71
C GLN A 603 -24.58 12.42 16.31
N ASN A 604 -25.01 13.65 16.02
CA ASN A 604 -24.63 14.33 14.79
C ASN A 604 -23.11 14.49 14.67
N LEU A 605 -22.42 14.93 15.72
CA LEU A 605 -20.97 15.15 15.70
C LEU A 605 -20.16 13.85 15.63
N PHE A 606 -20.60 12.77 16.29
CA PHE A 606 -19.99 11.45 16.15
C PHE A 606 -19.99 11.01 14.69
N LEU A 607 -21.13 11.18 14.01
CA LEU A 607 -21.26 10.81 12.61
C LEU A 607 -20.65 11.83 11.65
N ALA A 608 -20.51 13.09 12.05
CA ALA A 608 -19.67 14.03 11.33
C ALA A 608 -18.20 13.60 11.37
N ILE A 609 -17.68 13.18 12.53
CA ILE A 609 -16.31 12.67 12.68
C ILE A 609 -16.12 11.38 11.87
N HIS A 610 -17.15 10.53 11.82
CA HIS A 610 -17.21 9.38 10.92
C HIS A 610 -17.05 9.82 9.45
N GLU A 611 -17.88 10.72 8.96
CA GLU A 611 -17.83 11.23 7.58
C GLU A 611 -16.48 11.91 7.25
N ILE A 612 -15.97 12.73 8.18
CA ILE A 612 -14.67 13.42 8.03
C ILE A 612 -13.50 12.42 8.04
N SER A 613 -13.65 11.28 8.71
CA SER A 613 -12.65 10.20 8.70
C SER A 613 -12.52 9.55 7.33
N HIS A 614 -13.55 9.64 6.48
CA HIS A 614 -13.45 9.30 5.05
C HIS A 614 -12.98 10.47 4.19
N ASN A 615 -12.37 11.50 4.80
CA ASN A 615 -11.93 12.75 4.17
C ASN A 615 -13.01 13.50 3.36
N LEU A 616 -14.29 13.26 3.62
CA LEU A 616 -15.38 13.80 2.78
C LEU A 616 -15.67 15.28 3.01
N ALA A 617 -15.10 15.96 4.00
CA ALA A 617 -15.35 17.40 4.16
C ALA A 617 -14.44 18.27 3.28
N PHE A 618 -13.22 17.80 2.97
CA PHE A 618 -12.23 18.54 2.17
C PHE A 618 -11.38 17.60 1.31
N ARG A 619 -10.79 18.11 0.22
CA ARG A 619 -9.78 17.33 -0.52
C ARG A 619 -8.46 17.11 0.25
N SER A 620 -8.18 17.95 1.25
CA SER A 620 -6.95 17.86 2.05
C SER A 620 -7.18 16.97 3.28
N ALA A 621 -6.43 15.88 3.39
CA ALA A 621 -6.47 15.00 4.56
C ALA A 621 -6.14 15.75 5.87
N MET A 622 -5.21 16.71 5.84
CA MET A 622 -4.90 17.52 7.02
C MET A 622 -6.06 18.44 7.41
N ALA A 623 -6.75 19.04 6.43
CA ALA A 623 -7.92 19.87 6.71
C ALA A 623 -9.06 19.06 7.34
N ASN A 624 -9.29 17.83 6.86
CA ASN A 624 -10.23 16.90 7.50
C ASN A 624 -9.80 16.57 8.94
N ARG A 625 -8.53 16.24 9.19
CA ARG A 625 -8.02 15.97 10.55
C ARG A 625 -8.26 17.16 11.50
N LEU A 626 -8.00 18.38 11.04
CA LEU A 626 -8.24 19.58 11.86
C LEU A 626 -9.73 19.83 12.10
N LEU A 627 -10.59 19.62 11.10
CA LEU A 627 -12.03 19.73 11.28
C LEU A 627 -12.57 18.64 12.22
N ALA A 628 -12.04 17.42 12.16
CA ALA A 628 -12.43 16.35 13.09
C ALA A 628 -12.05 16.69 14.54
N ILE A 629 -10.89 17.31 14.78
CA ILE A 629 -10.51 17.80 16.11
C ILE A 629 -11.46 18.92 16.56
N PHE A 630 -11.89 19.80 15.65
CA PHE A 630 -12.86 20.84 15.97
C PHE A 630 -14.26 20.28 16.26
N ALA A 631 -14.73 19.32 15.47
CA ALA A 631 -16.00 18.62 15.68
C ALA A 631 -16.02 17.84 17.01
N ASN A 632 -14.84 17.43 17.50
CA ASN A 632 -14.67 16.72 18.76
C ASN A 632 -14.90 17.60 20.00
N LEU A 633 -14.78 18.93 19.91
CA LEU A 633 -14.81 19.81 21.10
C LEU A 633 -16.02 19.56 22.02
N PRO A 634 -17.27 19.46 21.50
CA PRO A 634 -18.45 19.20 22.33
C PRO A 634 -18.58 17.78 22.89
N ILE A 635 -17.69 16.86 22.49
CA ILE A 635 -17.69 15.49 23.01
C ILE A 635 -17.10 15.45 24.42
N GLY A 636 -16.21 16.40 24.74
CA GLY A 636 -15.56 16.52 26.06
C GLY A 636 -14.40 15.55 26.29
N LEU A 637 -14.08 14.68 25.32
CA LEU A 637 -12.97 13.72 25.37
C LEU A 637 -12.28 13.62 23.99
N PRO A 638 -10.93 13.59 23.91
CA PRO A 638 -10.21 13.63 22.64
C PRO A 638 -10.17 12.25 21.97
N TYR A 639 -11.13 11.96 21.10
CA TYR A 639 -11.25 10.62 20.48
C TYR A 639 -11.11 10.63 18.95
N SER A 640 -11.36 11.75 18.27
CA SER A 640 -11.44 11.79 16.80
C SER A 640 -10.15 11.38 16.09
N ALA A 641 -8.98 11.66 16.68
CA ALA A 641 -7.69 11.20 16.17
C ALA A 641 -7.54 9.66 16.20
N ALA A 642 -8.03 9.02 17.28
CA ALA A 642 -7.96 7.57 17.47
C ALA A 642 -9.05 6.85 16.67
N PHE A 643 -10.23 7.46 16.52
CA PHE A 643 -11.37 6.89 15.82
C PHE A 643 -11.04 6.51 14.37
N ARG A 644 -10.40 7.43 13.63
CA ARG A 644 -10.13 7.27 12.19
C ARG A 644 -9.45 5.94 11.80
N PRO A 645 -8.30 5.53 12.39
CA PRO A 645 -7.65 4.28 12.02
C PRO A 645 -8.47 3.03 12.38
N TYR A 646 -9.19 3.03 13.50
CA TYR A 646 -10.09 1.93 13.87
C TYR A 646 -11.23 1.80 12.88
N HIS A 647 -11.89 2.92 12.60
CA HIS A 647 -13.02 2.99 11.70
C HIS A 647 -12.70 2.53 10.28
N LEU A 648 -11.57 2.97 9.72
CA LEU A 648 -11.14 2.48 8.41
C LEU A 648 -10.75 1.01 8.41
N THR A 649 -10.24 0.49 9.52
CA THR A 649 -9.91 -0.94 9.64
C THR A 649 -11.19 -1.78 9.67
N HIS A 650 -12.23 -1.30 10.37
CA HIS A 650 -13.55 -1.92 10.42
C HIS A 650 -14.16 -2.08 9.01
N HIS A 651 -14.17 -1.03 8.19
CA HIS A 651 -14.67 -1.13 6.81
C HIS A 651 -13.86 -2.09 5.92
N LYS A 652 -12.57 -2.32 6.21
CA LYS A 652 -11.70 -3.20 5.40
C LYS A 652 -11.64 -4.63 5.89
N SER A 653 -12.09 -4.87 7.12
CA SER A 653 -11.89 -6.12 7.84
C SER A 653 -13.16 -6.51 8.59
N LEU A 654 -14.34 -6.22 8.03
CA LEU A 654 -15.63 -6.37 8.71
C LEU A 654 -15.83 -7.80 9.20
N GLY A 655 -16.08 -7.96 10.50
CA GLY A 655 -16.27 -9.26 11.11
C GLY A 655 -14.98 -10.10 11.28
N VAL A 656 -13.79 -9.59 10.93
CA VAL A 656 -12.52 -10.35 11.10
C VAL A 656 -12.08 -10.31 12.56
N SER A 657 -12.00 -11.49 13.18
CA SER A 657 -11.65 -11.63 14.60
C SER A 657 -10.24 -11.09 14.88
N GLY A 658 -10.13 -10.22 15.90
CA GLY A 658 -8.86 -9.60 16.30
C GLY A 658 -8.47 -8.35 15.50
N LEU A 659 -9.24 -7.99 14.47
CA LEU A 659 -9.04 -6.77 13.68
C LEU A 659 -10.24 -5.83 13.74
N ASP A 660 -11.46 -6.36 13.65
CA ASP A 660 -12.68 -5.56 13.77
C ASP A 660 -12.97 -5.26 15.25
N THR A 661 -12.78 -4.00 15.66
CA THR A 661 -13.00 -3.54 17.05
C THR A 661 -14.47 -3.42 17.42
N ASP A 662 -15.38 -3.48 16.46
CA ASP A 662 -16.81 -3.35 16.72
C ASP A 662 -17.44 -4.69 17.12
N LEU A 663 -16.70 -5.80 16.95
CA LEU A 663 -17.13 -7.13 17.39
C LEU A 663 -17.05 -7.27 18.92
N PRO A 664 -18.12 -7.73 19.58
CA PRO A 664 -18.02 -8.13 20.97
C PRO A 664 -17.14 -9.38 21.12
N THR A 665 -16.39 -9.40 22.21
CA THR A 665 -15.64 -10.56 22.68
C THR A 665 -16.62 -11.63 23.19
N ALA A 666 -16.19 -12.90 23.19
CA ALA A 666 -17.01 -13.99 23.73
C ALA A 666 -17.32 -13.80 25.22
N VAL A 667 -16.40 -13.16 25.97
CA VAL A 667 -16.58 -12.82 27.38
C VAL A 667 -17.69 -11.76 27.55
N GLU A 668 -17.63 -10.67 26.78
CA GLU A 668 -18.70 -9.66 26.79
C GLU A 668 -20.06 -10.28 26.44
N ALA A 669 -20.10 -11.11 25.39
CA ALA A 669 -21.35 -11.74 24.96
C ALA A 669 -21.92 -12.68 26.03
N PHE A 670 -21.08 -13.51 26.66
CA PHE A 670 -21.51 -14.41 27.72
C PHE A 670 -22.13 -13.66 28.92
N PHE A 671 -21.55 -12.54 29.35
CA PHE A 671 -22.07 -11.77 30.50
C PHE A 671 -23.25 -10.87 30.15
N LEU A 672 -23.30 -10.35 28.92
CA LEU A 672 -24.27 -9.33 28.54
C LEU A 672 -25.47 -9.91 27.79
N ASP A 673 -25.47 -11.17 27.37
CA ASP A 673 -26.58 -11.78 26.61
C ASP A 673 -27.75 -12.26 27.49
N SER A 674 -28.23 -11.39 28.38
CA SER A 674 -29.45 -11.55 29.16
C SER A 674 -30.30 -10.30 29.05
N LEU A 675 -31.58 -10.32 29.45
CA LEU A 675 -32.43 -9.12 29.40
C LEU A 675 -31.78 -7.91 30.13
N LEU A 676 -31.25 -8.13 31.33
CA LEU A 676 -30.57 -7.09 32.10
C LEU A 676 -29.20 -6.73 31.51
N GLY A 677 -28.46 -7.73 31.01
CA GLY A 677 -27.17 -7.52 30.36
C GLY A 677 -27.28 -6.69 29.08
N LYS A 678 -28.29 -6.96 28.25
CA LYS A 678 -28.56 -6.22 27.01
C LYS A 678 -29.07 -4.82 27.30
N ALA A 679 -29.93 -4.64 28.30
CA ALA A 679 -30.33 -3.32 28.77
C ALA A 679 -29.12 -2.51 29.29
N PHE A 680 -28.21 -3.15 30.02
CA PHE A 680 -26.96 -2.53 30.45
C PHE A 680 -26.08 -2.15 29.26
N PHE A 681 -25.88 -3.07 28.31
CA PHE A 681 -25.12 -2.81 27.08
C PHE A 681 -25.67 -1.61 26.32
N CYS A 682 -26.98 -1.55 26.04
CA CYS A 682 -27.60 -0.43 25.32
C CYS A 682 -27.57 0.90 26.12
N THR A 683 -27.50 0.85 27.45
CA THR A 683 -27.39 2.05 28.28
C THR A 683 -25.97 2.61 28.32
N PHE A 684 -24.96 1.72 28.30
CA PHE A 684 -23.54 2.06 28.44
C PHE A 684 -22.76 1.84 27.15
N GLN A 685 -23.45 1.81 26.00
CA GLN A 685 -22.92 1.34 24.73
C GLN A 685 -21.67 2.10 24.31
N ILE A 686 -21.65 3.43 24.50
CA ILE A 686 -20.51 4.28 24.18
C ILE A 686 -19.20 3.82 24.83
N PHE A 687 -19.23 3.26 26.04
CA PHE A 687 -18.02 2.79 26.72
C PHE A 687 -17.46 1.53 26.09
N PHE A 688 -18.31 0.63 25.59
CA PHE A 688 -17.85 -0.55 24.88
C PHE A 688 -17.10 -0.16 23.60
N TYR A 689 -17.63 0.80 22.84
CA TYR A 689 -16.97 1.31 21.63
C TYR A 689 -15.71 2.13 21.93
N ALA A 690 -15.67 2.86 23.06
CA ALA A 690 -14.49 3.62 23.44
C ALA A 690 -13.36 2.75 24.02
N VAL A 691 -13.70 1.70 24.77
CA VAL A 691 -12.75 0.93 25.58
C VAL A 691 -12.30 -0.35 24.89
N ARG A 692 -13.19 -1.07 24.20
CA ARG A 692 -12.86 -2.34 23.54
C ARG A 692 -11.68 -2.22 22.56
N PRO A 693 -11.57 -1.17 21.72
CA PRO A 693 -10.43 -1.04 20.81
C PRO A 693 -9.08 -1.17 21.51
N MET A 694 -8.94 -0.61 22.73
CA MET A 694 -7.68 -0.67 23.50
C MET A 694 -7.26 -2.10 23.88
N PHE A 695 -8.18 -3.07 23.88
CA PHE A 695 -7.91 -4.46 24.21
C PHE A 695 -7.80 -5.39 22.99
N ILE A 696 -8.30 -4.96 21.82
CA ILE A 696 -8.21 -5.75 20.58
C ILE A 696 -6.89 -5.47 19.87
N TYR A 697 -6.63 -4.20 19.51
CA TYR A 697 -5.34 -3.76 18.98
C TYR A 697 -5.23 -2.24 19.15
N SER A 698 -4.03 -1.69 19.34
CA SER A 698 -3.84 -0.24 19.52
C SER A 698 -2.94 0.33 18.41
N PRO A 699 -3.44 1.22 17.53
CA PRO A 699 -2.62 1.98 16.59
C PRO A 699 -1.56 2.81 17.34
N PRO A 700 -0.40 3.09 16.72
CA PRO A 700 0.63 3.91 17.33
C PRO A 700 0.14 5.33 17.58
N PHE A 701 0.54 5.87 18.72
CA PHE A 701 0.27 7.25 19.08
C PHE A 701 1.09 8.21 18.20
N THR A 702 0.42 9.17 17.57
CA THR A 702 1.04 10.13 16.63
C THR A 702 0.92 11.58 17.12
N HIS A 703 1.62 12.51 16.48
CA HIS A 703 1.51 13.95 16.79
C HIS A 703 0.08 14.51 16.66
N ILE A 704 -0.77 13.90 15.82
CA ILE A 704 -2.19 14.29 15.71
C ILE A 704 -2.97 13.93 16.98
N HIS A 705 -2.63 12.83 17.65
CA HIS A 705 -3.23 12.47 18.93
C HIS A 705 -2.83 13.47 20.03
N LEU A 706 -1.54 13.84 20.07
CA LEU A 706 -1.06 14.88 20.99
C LEU A 706 -1.77 16.22 20.75
N LEU A 707 -1.95 16.60 19.48
CA LEU A 707 -2.68 17.82 19.11
C LEU A 707 -4.14 17.75 19.55
N ASN A 708 -4.85 16.65 19.29
CA ASN A 708 -6.24 16.48 19.70
C ASN A 708 -6.39 16.57 21.23
N LEU A 709 -5.50 15.92 21.98
CA LEU A 709 -5.46 15.98 23.45
C LEU A 709 -5.23 17.41 23.94
N ALA A 710 -4.21 18.10 23.42
CA ALA A 710 -3.89 19.46 23.82
C ALA A 710 -5.04 20.44 23.52
N VAL A 711 -5.66 20.33 22.35
CA VAL A 711 -6.79 21.17 21.94
C VAL A 711 -8.02 20.91 22.82
N GLN A 712 -8.37 19.66 23.08
CA GLN A 712 -9.53 19.31 23.91
C GLN A 712 -9.36 19.82 25.36
N LEU A 713 -8.23 19.54 26.00
CA LEU A 713 -7.96 19.98 27.37
C LEU A 713 -7.94 21.52 27.47
N SER A 714 -7.36 22.19 26.48
CA SER A 714 -7.33 23.67 26.44
C SER A 714 -8.74 24.24 26.27
N PHE A 715 -9.58 23.63 25.44
CA PHE A 715 -10.95 24.04 25.22
C PHE A 715 -11.80 23.85 26.49
N ASP A 716 -11.76 22.67 27.11
CA ASP A 716 -12.54 22.37 28.31
C ASP A 716 -12.15 23.31 29.46
N TYR A 717 -10.84 23.55 29.65
CA TYR A 717 -10.35 24.53 30.61
C TYR A 717 -10.86 25.95 30.30
N SER A 718 -10.75 26.39 29.04
CA SER A 718 -11.21 27.71 28.62
C SER A 718 -12.72 27.87 28.85
N LEU A 719 -13.52 26.85 28.55
CA LEU A 719 -14.97 26.87 28.74
C LEU A 719 -15.35 27.07 30.21
N ILE A 720 -14.66 26.41 31.15
CA ILE A 720 -14.84 26.59 32.59
C ILE A 720 -14.51 28.03 33.00
N GLN A 721 -13.38 28.58 32.52
CA GLN A 721 -12.96 29.95 32.85
C GLN A 721 -13.96 30.99 32.33
N PHE A 722 -14.40 30.87 31.07
CA PHE A 722 -15.40 31.76 30.49
C PHE A 722 -16.79 31.66 31.14
N CYS A 723 -17.07 30.55 31.82
CA CYS A 723 -18.31 30.34 32.57
C CYS A 723 -18.18 30.68 34.06
N GLY A 724 -17.18 31.49 34.45
CA GLY A 724 -17.00 31.96 35.83
C GLY A 724 -16.49 30.88 36.78
N GLY A 725 -15.70 29.92 36.28
CA GLY A 725 -15.17 28.80 37.06
C GLY A 725 -16.15 27.64 37.25
N SER A 726 -17.35 27.70 36.67
CA SER A 726 -18.34 26.62 36.77
C SER A 726 -17.96 25.42 35.90
N ILE A 727 -18.04 24.21 36.47
CA ILE A 727 -17.84 22.94 35.77
C ILE A 727 -19.10 22.43 35.05
N GLN A 728 -20.28 23.02 35.31
CA GLN A 728 -21.55 22.59 34.71
C GLN A 728 -21.54 22.54 33.16
N PRO A 729 -20.87 23.47 32.43
CA PRO A 729 -20.77 23.39 30.98
C PRO A 729 -20.06 22.11 30.49
N VAL A 730 -18.95 21.72 31.12
CA VAL A 730 -18.21 20.49 30.77
C VAL A 730 -19.02 19.25 31.16
N LEU A 731 -19.69 19.27 32.32
CA LEU A 731 -20.62 18.20 32.70
C LEU A 731 -21.76 18.04 31.69
N TYR A 732 -22.24 19.14 31.10
CA TYR A 732 -23.27 19.09 30.07
C TYR A 732 -22.75 18.39 28.80
N LEU A 733 -21.54 18.72 28.35
CA LEU A 733 -20.92 18.08 27.19
C LEU A 733 -20.71 16.58 27.42
N LEU A 734 -20.14 16.19 28.57
CA LEU A 734 -19.92 14.79 28.93
C LEU A 734 -21.23 14.01 29.08
N MET A 735 -22.25 14.60 29.72
CA MET A 735 -23.57 13.99 29.85
C MET A 735 -24.26 13.84 28.48
N SER A 736 -24.10 14.81 27.58
CA SER A 736 -24.61 14.75 26.22
C SER A 736 -23.96 13.62 25.42
N SER A 737 -22.64 13.43 25.55
CA SER A 737 -21.90 12.31 24.94
C SER A 737 -22.32 10.95 25.49
N PHE A 738 -22.49 10.85 26.81
CA PHE A 738 -22.98 9.62 27.45
C PHE A 738 -24.37 9.27 26.91
N LEU A 739 -25.32 10.19 27.02
CA LEU A 739 -26.70 9.98 26.60
C LEU A 739 -26.82 9.74 25.09
N ALA A 740 -25.94 10.32 24.27
CA ALA A 740 -25.86 10.06 22.83
C ALA A 740 -25.68 8.57 22.55
N GLY A 741 -24.75 7.88 23.22
CA GLY A 741 -24.55 6.45 23.08
C GLY A 741 -25.21 5.60 24.17
N SER A 742 -26.36 6.05 24.69
CA SER A 742 -27.25 5.30 25.59
C SER A 742 -28.58 4.96 24.88
N LEU A 743 -29.67 4.82 25.63
CA LEU A 743 -31.05 4.65 25.13
C LEU A 743 -31.60 5.93 24.47
N HIS A 744 -30.92 6.42 23.45
CA HIS A 744 -31.35 7.53 22.60
C HIS A 744 -31.85 6.98 21.25
N PRO A 745 -32.93 7.53 20.64
CA PRO A 745 -33.48 7.01 19.39
C PRO A 745 -32.46 6.84 18.26
N CYS A 746 -31.53 7.79 18.12
CA CYS A 746 -30.47 7.68 17.11
C CYS A 746 -29.46 6.57 17.42
N ALA A 747 -29.19 6.25 18.68
CA ALA A 747 -28.19 5.25 19.07
C ALA A 747 -28.51 3.83 18.58
N GLY A 748 -29.74 3.58 18.14
CA GLY A 748 -30.12 2.31 17.53
C GLY A 748 -29.31 1.98 16.28
N HIS A 749 -28.70 2.98 15.62
CA HIS A 749 -27.81 2.77 14.47
C HIS A 749 -26.66 1.80 14.81
N PHE A 750 -26.02 1.95 15.98
CA PHE A 750 -24.91 1.08 16.41
C PHE A 750 -25.29 -0.42 16.49
N ILE A 751 -26.57 -0.74 16.69
CA ILE A 751 -27.06 -2.13 16.71
C ILE A 751 -27.56 -2.52 15.32
N ALA A 752 -28.38 -1.64 14.72
CA ALA A 752 -29.01 -1.83 13.43
C ALA A 752 -28.01 -2.15 12.32
N GLU A 753 -26.83 -1.53 12.38
CA GLU A 753 -25.85 -1.60 11.32
C GLU A 753 -25.22 -2.97 11.15
N HIS A 754 -24.95 -3.73 12.23
CA HIS A 754 -24.16 -4.96 12.16
C HIS A 754 -24.64 -6.16 12.98
N TYR A 755 -25.76 -6.05 13.72
CA TYR A 755 -26.38 -7.21 14.37
C TYR A 755 -27.46 -7.82 13.47
N PHE A 756 -27.51 -9.16 13.36
CA PHE A 756 -28.52 -9.84 12.56
C PHE A 756 -29.79 -10.16 13.35
N PHE A 757 -30.96 -10.01 12.73
CA PHE A 757 -32.29 -10.20 13.32
C PHE A 757 -33.07 -11.29 12.55
N SER A 758 -32.52 -12.50 12.43
CA SER A 758 -33.04 -13.53 11.49
C SER A 758 -34.27 -14.33 11.96
N GLN A 759 -34.87 -14.00 13.11
CA GLN A 759 -36.02 -14.73 13.68
C GLN A 759 -37.02 -13.82 14.40
N VAL A 760 -37.16 -12.59 13.91
CA VAL A 760 -38.15 -11.61 14.40
C VAL A 760 -39.33 -11.57 13.44
N SER A 761 -40.54 -11.37 13.97
CA SER A 761 -41.77 -11.49 13.19
C SER A 761 -41.97 -10.36 12.17
N HIS A 762 -41.48 -9.16 12.48
CA HIS A 762 -41.65 -7.92 11.70
C HIS A 762 -40.50 -6.94 11.99
N GLY A 763 -40.32 -5.93 11.14
CA GLY A 763 -39.39 -4.82 11.35
C GLY A 763 -38.07 -4.92 10.57
N THR A 764 -37.92 -5.96 9.75
CA THR A 764 -36.72 -6.26 8.95
C THR A 764 -37.05 -6.56 7.48
N GLU A 765 -38.31 -6.45 7.09
CA GLU A 765 -38.78 -6.73 5.73
C GLU A 765 -38.04 -5.84 4.71
N SER A 766 -37.74 -6.40 3.54
CA SER A 766 -37.13 -5.63 2.46
C SER A 766 -38.10 -4.60 1.89
N LEU A 767 -37.59 -3.52 1.28
CA LEU A 767 -38.46 -2.54 0.61
C LEU A 767 -39.27 -3.19 -0.53
N GLN A 768 -38.70 -4.20 -1.19
CA GLN A 768 -39.38 -4.97 -2.22
C GLN A 768 -40.52 -5.83 -1.65
N GLU A 769 -40.33 -6.51 -0.51
CA GLU A 769 -41.39 -7.25 0.19
C GLU A 769 -42.54 -6.35 0.62
N LEU A 770 -42.23 -5.16 1.15
CA LEU A 770 -43.26 -4.17 1.53
C LEU A 770 -44.04 -3.62 0.34
N LYS A 771 -43.43 -3.55 -0.85
CA LYS A 771 -44.13 -3.18 -2.09
C LYS A 771 -45.00 -4.32 -2.61
N ASN A 772 -44.49 -5.56 -2.55
CA ASN A 772 -45.16 -6.75 -3.08
C ASN A 772 -46.28 -7.28 -2.18
N SER A 773 -46.21 -7.07 -0.86
CA SER A 773 -47.27 -7.42 0.11
C SER A 773 -48.58 -6.64 -0.08
N LYS A 774 -48.61 -5.68 -1.02
CA LYS A 774 -49.83 -5.02 -1.51
C LYS A 774 -50.47 -5.73 -2.73
N GLU A 775 -49.85 -6.77 -3.28
CA GLU A 775 -50.39 -7.63 -4.34
C GLU A 775 -50.51 -9.11 -3.87
N ASP A 776 -51.36 -9.87 -4.56
CA ASP A 776 -51.89 -11.20 -4.18
C ASP A 776 -50.80 -12.20 -3.67
N PRO A 777 -50.91 -12.73 -2.43
CA PRO A 777 -49.90 -13.61 -1.82
C PRO A 777 -49.68 -14.96 -2.53
N ALA A 778 -50.51 -15.31 -3.53
CA ALA A 778 -50.34 -16.50 -4.36
C ALA A 778 -49.22 -16.39 -5.43
N LYS A 779 -48.51 -15.25 -5.52
CA LYS A 779 -47.41 -15.00 -6.47
C LYS A 779 -46.03 -14.78 -5.82
N LEU A 780 -45.84 -15.19 -4.57
CA LEU A 780 -44.53 -15.11 -3.93
C LEU A 780 -43.57 -16.17 -4.50
N VAL A 781 -42.74 -15.75 -5.46
CA VAL A 781 -41.59 -16.51 -5.94
C VAL A 781 -40.51 -16.45 -4.84
N PRO A 782 -39.89 -17.58 -4.46
CA PRO A 782 -38.77 -17.58 -3.52
C PRO A 782 -37.70 -16.57 -3.95
N HIS A 783 -37.23 -15.76 -3.01
CA HIS A 783 -36.27 -14.71 -3.31
C HIS A 783 -34.91 -15.35 -3.58
N PRO A 784 -34.15 -14.93 -4.61
CA PRO A 784 -32.81 -15.47 -4.88
C PRO A 784 -31.78 -15.24 -3.76
N LEU A 785 -32.15 -14.49 -2.71
CA LEU A 785 -31.34 -14.26 -1.51
C LEU A 785 -31.79 -15.09 -0.29
N ASP A 786 -32.89 -15.85 -0.36
CA ASP A 786 -33.36 -16.71 0.73
C ASP A 786 -32.38 -17.86 1.05
N SER A 787 -31.43 -18.12 0.14
CA SER A 787 -30.34 -19.08 0.29
C SER A 787 -28.99 -18.47 0.70
N LEU A 788 -28.90 -17.15 0.92
CA LEU A 788 -27.66 -16.49 1.31
C LEU A 788 -27.43 -16.57 2.83
N PRO A 789 -26.15 -16.55 3.28
CA PRO A 789 -25.83 -16.41 4.70
C PRO A 789 -26.52 -15.17 5.31
N PRO A 790 -26.76 -15.17 6.64
CA PRO A 790 -27.52 -14.11 7.30
C PRO A 790 -26.96 -12.73 6.93
N PRO A 791 -27.84 -11.76 6.63
CA PRO A 791 -27.43 -10.39 6.30
C PRO A 791 -26.61 -9.80 7.45
N GLU A 792 -25.39 -9.38 7.13
CA GLU A 792 -24.40 -8.85 8.09
C GLU A 792 -24.56 -7.35 8.32
N THR A 793 -25.30 -6.67 7.43
CA THR A 793 -25.50 -5.23 7.42
C THR A 793 -26.92 -4.85 7.01
N TYR A 794 -27.58 -3.98 7.79
CA TYR A 794 -28.93 -3.49 7.50
C TYR A 794 -28.95 -1.98 7.30
N SER A 795 -29.71 -1.53 6.28
CA SER A 795 -30.02 -0.10 6.11
C SER A 795 -31.29 0.29 6.87
N TYR A 796 -31.45 1.57 7.15
CA TYR A 796 -32.60 2.26 7.72
C TYR A 796 -32.86 3.52 6.89
N TYR A 797 -34.07 3.65 6.36
CA TYR A 797 -34.46 4.77 5.47
C TYR A 797 -35.40 5.78 6.15
N GLY A 798 -35.53 5.72 7.49
CA GLY A 798 -36.49 6.55 8.21
C GLY A 798 -35.96 7.96 8.55
N PRO A 799 -36.78 8.78 9.23
CA PRO A 799 -36.55 10.22 9.41
C PRO A 799 -35.36 10.57 10.31
N LEU A 800 -34.89 9.66 11.17
CA LEU A 800 -33.77 9.96 12.08
C LEU A 800 -32.45 10.21 11.33
N ASN A 801 -32.34 9.73 10.07
CA ASN A 801 -31.23 10.01 9.17
C ASN A 801 -30.91 11.50 9.00
N PHE A 802 -31.92 12.36 9.13
CA PHE A 802 -31.75 13.81 9.06
C PHE A 802 -30.75 14.34 10.09
N PHE A 803 -30.69 13.72 11.27
CA PHE A 803 -29.78 14.13 12.35
C PHE A 803 -28.41 13.45 12.27
N THR A 804 -28.27 12.41 11.45
CA THR A 804 -27.16 11.45 11.52
C THR A 804 -26.46 11.29 10.17
N TYR A 805 -26.37 12.37 9.38
CA TYR A 805 -25.66 12.37 8.10
C TYR A 805 -26.05 11.18 7.21
N ASN A 806 -27.34 10.82 7.16
CA ASN A 806 -27.84 9.69 6.36
C ASN A 806 -27.12 8.34 6.58
N VAL A 807 -26.41 8.13 7.70
CA VAL A 807 -25.64 6.89 7.96
C VAL A 807 -26.52 5.64 7.94
N GLY A 808 -27.82 5.78 8.21
CA GLY A 808 -28.77 4.67 8.10
C GLY A 808 -28.83 4.07 6.71
N LEU A 809 -28.43 4.76 5.64
CA LEU A 809 -28.14 4.13 4.35
C LEU A 809 -26.80 3.37 4.45
N HIS A 810 -26.75 2.37 5.33
CA HIS A 810 -25.49 1.78 5.80
C HIS A 810 -24.92 0.78 4.82
N ASN A 811 -25.77 0.00 4.13
CA ASN A 811 -25.30 -0.83 3.01
C ASN A 811 -24.70 0.05 1.90
N GLU A 812 -25.40 1.12 1.54
CA GLU A 812 -24.94 2.11 0.57
C GLU A 812 -23.60 2.74 0.96
N HIS A 813 -23.48 3.10 2.24
CA HIS A 813 -22.25 3.66 2.80
C HIS A 813 -21.11 2.63 2.84
N HIS A 814 -21.33 1.40 3.28
CA HIS A 814 -20.28 0.38 3.27
C HIS A 814 -19.87 -0.02 1.85
N ASP A 815 -20.82 -0.08 0.92
CA ASP A 815 -20.55 -0.33 -0.49
C ASP A 815 -19.87 0.86 -1.16
N PHE A 816 -20.10 2.09 -0.69
CA PHE A 816 -19.47 3.28 -1.20
C PHE A 816 -19.14 4.38 -0.15
N PRO A 817 -18.15 4.17 0.74
CA PRO A 817 -17.81 5.12 1.80
C PRO A 817 -17.21 6.50 1.42
N ALA A 818 -17.03 6.87 0.13
CA ALA A 818 -16.67 8.24 -0.30
C ALA A 818 -17.72 8.86 -1.20
N ILE A 819 -18.88 8.22 -1.31
CA ILE A 819 -20.08 8.95 -1.68
C ILE A 819 -20.55 9.63 -0.40
N PRO A 820 -20.54 10.98 -0.35
CA PRO A 820 -20.87 11.69 0.88
C PRO A 820 -22.35 11.54 1.22
N TRP A 821 -22.67 11.76 2.48
CA TRP A 821 -24.01 11.62 3.04
C TRP A 821 -25.13 12.28 2.25
N THR A 822 -24.87 13.42 1.60
CA THR A 822 -25.86 14.16 0.78
C THR A 822 -26.27 13.41 -0.49
N ARG A 823 -25.45 12.46 -0.94
CA ARG A 823 -25.60 11.75 -2.22
C ARG A 823 -25.94 10.26 -2.05
N LEU A 824 -25.99 9.73 -0.82
CA LEU A 824 -26.36 8.33 -0.56
C LEU A 824 -27.78 7.99 -1.07
N HIS A 825 -28.74 8.90 -0.94
CA HIS A 825 -30.10 8.70 -1.50
C HIS A 825 -30.09 8.59 -3.03
N GLU A 826 -29.19 9.33 -3.69
CA GLU A 826 -29.04 9.26 -5.15
C GLU A 826 -28.38 7.95 -5.58
N LEU A 827 -27.38 7.48 -4.83
CA LEU A 827 -26.81 6.15 -5.01
C LEU A 827 -27.88 5.05 -4.89
N HIS A 828 -28.69 5.10 -3.83
CA HIS A 828 -29.82 4.19 -3.64
C HIS A 828 -30.78 4.24 -4.83
N ARG A 829 -31.09 5.43 -5.35
CA ARG A 829 -31.99 5.61 -6.48
C ARG A 829 -31.46 5.00 -7.78
N ILE A 830 -30.15 5.13 -8.04
CA ILE A 830 -29.51 4.60 -9.25
C ILE A 830 -29.43 3.07 -9.18
N ALA A 831 -29.01 2.52 -8.05
CA ALA A 831 -28.75 1.09 -7.87
C ALA A 831 -29.83 0.38 -7.03
N LYS A 832 -31.09 0.82 -7.13
CA LYS A 832 -32.20 0.36 -6.28
C LYS A 832 -32.40 -1.16 -6.30
N GLU A 833 -32.12 -1.81 -7.42
CA GLU A 833 -32.26 -3.26 -7.59
C GLU A 833 -31.22 -4.06 -6.78
N PHE A 834 -30.15 -3.41 -6.31
CA PHE A 834 -29.15 -4.02 -5.44
C PHE A 834 -29.46 -3.79 -3.95
N TYR A 835 -30.30 -2.81 -3.61
CA TYR A 835 -30.59 -2.41 -2.23
C TYR A 835 -32.02 -2.73 -1.78
N GLU A 836 -33.05 -2.49 -2.61
CA GLU A 836 -34.46 -2.77 -2.27
C GLU A 836 -34.77 -4.23 -1.90
N PRO A 837 -34.07 -5.24 -2.45
CA PRO A 837 -34.25 -6.63 -2.02
C PRO A 837 -33.54 -6.98 -0.71
N LEU A 838 -32.67 -6.12 -0.19
CA LEU A 838 -31.97 -6.37 1.07
C LEU A 838 -32.89 -6.09 2.27
N PRO A 839 -32.76 -6.85 3.37
CA PRO A 839 -33.49 -6.57 4.58
C PRO A 839 -33.05 -5.23 5.17
N CYS A 840 -34.00 -4.50 5.73
CA CYS A 840 -33.78 -3.16 6.24
C CYS A 840 -34.58 -2.93 7.53
N HIS A 841 -34.09 -2.07 8.41
CA HIS A 841 -34.81 -1.69 9.61
C HIS A 841 -35.75 -0.52 9.33
N HIS A 842 -36.95 -0.57 9.92
CA HIS A 842 -37.95 0.51 9.80
C HIS A 842 -37.93 1.50 10.98
N SER A 843 -37.28 1.15 12.08
CA SER A 843 -37.21 1.99 13.28
C SER A 843 -36.01 1.63 14.16
N TRP A 844 -35.08 2.57 14.37
CA TRP A 844 -33.99 2.40 15.33
C TRP A 844 -34.46 2.29 16.78
N VAL A 845 -35.59 2.93 17.13
CA VAL A 845 -36.19 2.74 18.46
C VAL A 845 -36.65 1.30 18.63
N TRP A 846 -37.27 0.72 17.60
CA TRP A 846 -37.68 -0.68 17.61
C TRP A 846 -36.48 -1.61 17.68
N VAL A 847 -35.38 -1.31 16.98
CA VAL A 847 -34.13 -2.08 17.05
C VAL A 847 -33.60 -2.15 18.49
N ILE A 848 -33.52 -1.02 19.20
CA ILE A 848 -33.03 -0.99 20.59
C ILE A 848 -33.91 -1.88 21.48
N TRP A 849 -35.23 -1.70 21.44
CA TRP A 849 -36.14 -2.45 22.30
C TRP A 849 -36.19 -3.93 21.95
N THR A 850 -36.15 -4.27 20.67
CA THR A 850 -36.14 -5.67 20.22
C THR A 850 -34.83 -6.35 20.60
N PHE A 851 -33.70 -5.66 20.47
CA PHE A 851 -32.41 -6.17 20.95
C PHE A 851 -32.45 -6.49 22.45
N ILE A 852 -33.07 -5.64 23.27
CA ILE A 852 -33.17 -5.86 24.72
C ILE A 852 -34.15 -6.99 25.06
N LEU A 853 -35.35 -6.98 24.45
CA LEU A 853 -36.49 -7.78 24.89
C LEU A 853 -36.63 -9.14 24.19
N ASP A 854 -36.20 -9.25 22.93
CA ASP A 854 -36.30 -10.49 22.18
C ASP A 854 -35.20 -11.46 22.61
N LYS A 855 -35.55 -12.73 22.83
CA LYS A 855 -34.59 -13.76 23.23
C LYS A 855 -33.76 -14.32 22.06
N ASN A 856 -34.21 -14.09 20.82
CA ASN A 856 -33.57 -14.55 19.61
C ASN A 856 -32.55 -13.55 19.06
N VAL A 857 -32.47 -12.35 19.64
CA VAL A 857 -31.54 -11.29 19.25
C VAL A 857 -30.69 -10.92 20.46
N GLY A 858 -29.37 -10.78 20.27
CA GLY A 858 -28.48 -10.49 21.37
C GLY A 858 -27.01 -10.35 20.98
N MET A 859 -26.12 -10.47 21.94
CA MET A 859 -24.69 -10.19 21.76
C MET A 859 -24.01 -11.17 20.81
N TRP A 860 -24.53 -12.39 20.69
CA TRP A 860 -24.05 -13.43 19.78
C TRP A 860 -24.51 -13.23 18.33
N CYS A 861 -25.45 -12.32 18.08
CA CYS A 861 -26.02 -12.07 16.75
C CYS A 861 -25.10 -11.22 15.86
N ARG A 862 -23.81 -11.58 15.80
CA ARG A 862 -22.78 -10.98 14.94
C ARG A 862 -22.13 -12.05 14.08
N VAL A 863 -21.71 -11.67 12.88
CA VAL A 863 -20.93 -12.54 11.99
C VAL A 863 -19.44 -12.37 12.27
N LYS A 864 -18.72 -13.50 12.37
CA LYS A 864 -17.27 -13.56 12.57
C LYS A 864 -16.56 -14.33 11.45
N ARG A 865 -15.34 -13.89 11.14
CA ARG A 865 -14.40 -14.49 10.19
C ARG A 865 -13.08 -14.76 10.88
N ALA A 866 -12.47 -15.90 10.58
CA ALA A 866 -11.17 -16.28 11.14
C ALA A 866 -9.98 -15.64 10.41
N GLN A 867 -10.16 -15.24 9.14
CA GLN A 867 -9.12 -14.71 8.24
C GLN A 867 -9.70 -13.65 7.29
N GLY A 868 -8.85 -12.80 6.69
CA GLY A 868 -9.24 -11.89 5.60
C GLY A 868 -9.41 -10.40 5.94
N GLY A 869 -8.44 -9.74 6.58
CA GLY A 869 -8.51 -8.30 6.90
C GLY A 869 -7.16 -7.56 6.78
N ARG A 870 -7.20 -6.22 6.76
CA ARG A 870 -6.05 -5.31 6.67
C ARG A 870 -6.14 -4.16 7.69
N LEU A 871 -5.07 -3.97 8.47
CA LEU A 871 -4.94 -2.87 9.43
C LEU A 871 -4.67 -1.52 8.74
N VAL A 872 -5.27 -0.45 9.28
CA VAL A 872 -5.01 0.93 8.85
C VAL A 872 -4.27 1.68 9.96
N GLY A 873 -3.06 2.20 9.66
CA GLY A 873 -2.30 3.08 10.55
C GLY A 873 -1.31 2.40 11.51
N GLY A 874 -1.07 1.09 11.40
CA GLY A 874 -0.10 0.35 12.23
C GLY A 874 1.36 0.65 11.90
N GLY A 875 1.89 1.75 12.43
CA GLY A 875 3.34 1.99 12.54
C GLY A 875 3.95 1.15 13.66
N GLY A 876 4.97 0.36 13.34
CA GLY A 876 5.66 -0.49 14.30
C GLY A 876 6.42 0.31 15.37
N ASN A 877 6.01 0.17 16.64
CA ASN A 877 6.91 0.25 17.79
C ASN A 877 6.28 -0.32 19.10
N GLY A 878 6.71 -1.53 19.47
CA GLY A 878 7.02 -2.03 20.83
C GLY A 878 5.98 -2.05 21.96
N ARG A 879 5.58 -3.26 22.39
CA ARG A 879 5.94 -3.85 23.72
C ARG A 879 5.34 -5.25 23.86
N GLY A 880 6.15 -6.20 24.30
CA GLY A 880 5.77 -7.60 24.46
C GLY A 880 4.75 -7.85 25.57
N GLY A 881 3.87 -8.79 25.32
CA GLY A 881 2.91 -9.35 26.27
C GLY A 881 1.93 -10.28 25.54
N GLU A 882 2.19 -11.58 25.62
CA GLU A 882 1.34 -12.73 25.25
C GLU A 882 0.75 -12.77 23.83
N GLY A 883 1.32 -13.67 23.02
CA GLY A 883 1.02 -13.81 21.60
C GLY A 883 -0.35 -14.42 21.33
N ILE A 884 -1.11 -13.73 20.47
CA ILE A 884 -2.13 -14.36 19.63
C ILE A 884 -1.46 -14.65 18.29
N SER A 885 -1.19 -15.91 18.03
CA SER A 885 -0.68 -16.39 16.75
C SER A 885 -1.78 -16.24 15.68
N ALA A 886 -1.72 -15.19 14.87
CA ALA A 886 -2.38 -15.19 13.57
C ALA A 886 -1.58 -16.15 12.67
N SER A 887 -2.07 -17.39 12.58
CA SER A 887 -1.51 -18.42 11.71
C SER A 887 -1.60 -17.97 10.25
N SER A 888 -0.44 -17.93 9.62
CA SER A 888 -0.20 -17.78 8.19
C SER A 888 -0.91 -18.90 7.40
N SER A 889 -1.88 -18.51 6.60
CA SER A 889 -2.32 -19.24 5.41
C SER A 889 -2.91 -18.21 4.44
N ALA A 890 -2.10 -17.76 3.49
CA ALA A 890 -2.56 -16.90 2.41
C ALA A 890 -3.47 -17.72 1.48
N GLY A 891 -4.78 -17.46 1.55
CA GLY A 891 -5.72 -17.83 0.49
C GLY A 891 -5.50 -16.98 -0.76
N PRO A 892 -5.95 -17.46 -1.94
CA PRO A 892 -5.60 -16.89 -3.24
C PRO A 892 -6.19 -15.47 -3.38
N GLN A 893 -5.39 -14.52 -3.88
CA GLN A 893 -5.89 -13.16 -4.13
C GLN A 893 -6.60 -13.11 -5.48
N GLU A 894 -7.89 -12.83 -5.40
CA GLU A 894 -8.84 -12.62 -6.50
C GLU A 894 -8.79 -11.19 -7.09
N PRO A 895 -9.22 -11.03 -8.36
CA PRO A 895 -8.62 -10.18 -9.39
C PRO A 895 -9.11 -8.72 -9.40
N GLU A 896 -8.22 -7.76 -9.68
CA GLU A 896 -8.53 -6.32 -9.76
C GLU A 896 -9.17 -5.91 -11.11
N ASN A 897 -10.44 -6.25 -11.30
CA ASN A 897 -11.31 -5.57 -12.28
C ASN A 897 -12.51 -4.92 -11.59
N GLY A 898 -12.23 -4.18 -10.51
CA GLY A 898 -13.11 -3.12 -10.09
C GLY A 898 -12.64 -2.39 -8.84
N TRP A 899 -12.88 -1.08 -8.78
CA TRP A 899 -13.53 -0.57 -7.57
C TRP A 899 -12.73 -0.58 -6.25
N LYS A 900 -11.40 -0.33 -6.21
CA LYS A 900 -10.64 -0.34 -4.93
C LYS A 900 -11.16 0.72 -3.94
N GLU A 901 -11.11 0.42 -2.65
CA GLU A 901 -11.85 1.07 -1.56
C GLU A 901 -11.42 2.48 -1.09
N SER A 902 -10.25 3.04 -1.43
CA SER A 902 -9.66 4.19 -0.73
C SER A 902 -9.91 5.59 -1.29
N GLU A 903 -10.51 5.77 -2.46
CA GLU A 903 -11.22 7.00 -2.86
C GLU A 903 -12.76 6.80 -2.89
N ILE A 904 -13.20 5.62 -2.41
CA ILE A 904 -14.49 5.39 -1.81
C ILE A 904 -14.32 5.32 -0.28
N GLN A 905 -13.21 5.78 0.31
CA GLN A 905 -13.02 6.02 1.75
C GLN A 905 -12.15 7.27 2.02
N ASN A 906 -11.80 8.06 0.99
CA ASN A 906 -11.09 9.35 1.12
C ASN A 906 -11.59 10.38 0.11
#